data_AF-A0A0K6G207-F1
#
_entry.id   AF-A0A0K6G207-F1
#
_cell.length_a   1.000
_cell.length_b   1.000
_cell.length_c   1.000
_cell.angle_alpha   90.00
_cell.angle_beta   90.00
_cell.angle_gamma   90.00
#
_symmetry.space_group_name_H-M   'P 1'
#
loop_
_entity.id
_entity.type
_entity.pdbx_description
1 polymer ?
#
loop_
_entity_poly.entity_id
_entity_poly.type
_entity_poly.pdbx_seq_one_letter_code
_entity_poly.pdbx_strand_id
1 'polypeptide(L)'
;MSLANRDQKFLDADEKASRSPSSETKAFEQPAPAFVNDEGLPVDEDKELTLHRGLKARQISMIALGGAVGTGLIIGSGTALRRGGPLGLLLGYSFVGGYATRFVDPALGFALGWNYLMKYLIVTPNNINAAGVVIRYWDVHGKVHIAVWMVILIALIFFINLLGIRVFGELEFWLSSIKVLALIGLILMGIIIDLGGNPRGDRLGFRYWDPDNVENAPMGIYKTTGSKGIFLGFWAVMVNALFAYMGTELIGVTVGEAQNPRKNIPKAIKRTFWRILVFYVGGVFVIGLIVPSTDQNLFVATSAKTGAAASPFVVAANLVHIRVLPHIINAVILIFVMSAANSDLYIGSRTLFALAAEGKAPRIFKMVNKHGTPWPALLFCTAFCFLTFLNVQKSGAQVFTYFVNLVTFFGATTWMCIVYTHIRFMKALKAQGISRDQLPYRAPFQPWGAWFALVVTFVITFFKGFDTLMTPVNIPNFITSYIGAPVFGFMWLGYKLWYKTKVIPPREVDLITGKREIDEEEEQYLAQQAALGPRNWKQRMWDALRSVIGKRETILPELDGGEHRLDSSMAPVSLRSLAFVTSILVTLLAYAYIISPEVVQQTFFTPIAYLTTSIVKASIHTPQSSQTVSMASQSISRSVTKKVYAAETPEGAGAVVRRSIGSMSLRNLSPFLMLDHFHLTPGSGFPDHPHRGQATVTYMIEGSSQHEDSAGHKGKIGPGDVQWMIAGKGIVHAEMPLFLPDEPNPMGMQLWIDLPKEHKMTAPTYQELSRNEIPTAFPEGPDGPIQVKVISGKSFGVESPVKHLGGCWYMDFQFKASETTVFQDLPAGWTAFLYILKGSLKVNGSESHEQFHTLVLSCEKSENGVLITSTSSDARAVLIAGEPLDQPVFQYGPFVMTTREEVQQTLMDYSAGKNGFENAHIWKSKIGSSLM
;
A
#
# COMPACT_ATOMS: atom_id res chain seq x y z
N MET A 1 50.33 -50.96 50.42
CA MET A 1 50.85 -50.37 49.17
C MET A 1 49.64 -49.95 48.34
N SER A 2 49.30 -48.67 48.25
CA SER A 2 50.04 -47.61 47.53
C SER A 2 49.92 -47.84 46.01
N LEU A 3 48.83 -47.39 45.38
CA LEU A 3 48.68 -46.04 44.80
C LEU A 3 49.60 -45.78 43.61
N ALA A 4 49.27 -46.40 42.47
CA ALA A 4 49.66 -46.01 41.12
C ALA A 4 48.64 -46.55 40.10
N ASN A 5 48.77 -46.10 38.85
CA ASN A 5 48.06 -46.58 37.65
C ASN A 5 46.56 -46.27 37.56
N ARG A 6 46.26 -44.97 37.43
CA ARG A 6 45.40 -44.49 36.34
C ARG A 6 46.06 -44.83 34.98
N ASP A 7 45.31 -44.67 33.89
CA ASP A 7 45.78 -44.70 32.49
C ASP A 7 45.97 -46.07 31.82
N GLN A 8 44.89 -46.88 31.79
CA GLN A 8 44.74 -47.94 30.76
C GLN A 8 43.27 -48.33 30.47
N LYS A 9 42.39 -47.32 30.36
CA LYS A 9 40.97 -47.49 29.96
C LYS A 9 40.51 -46.57 28.81
N PHE A 10 41.47 -46.05 28.04
CA PHE A 10 41.25 -45.54 26.70
C PHE A 10 41.89 -46.53 25.73
N LEU A 11 41.07 -47.27 24.95
CA LEU A 11 41.35 -47.78 23.59
C LEU A 11 40.26 -48.75 23.06
N ASP A 12 39.55 -49.49 23.92
CA ASP A 12 38.63 -50.56 23.48
C ASP A 12 37.14 -50.15 23.32
N ALA A 13 36.86 -48.93 22.84
CA ALA A 13 35.49 -48.38 22.78
C ALA A 13 34.99 -48.02 21.36
N ASP A 14 35.80 -48.20 20.31
CA ASP A 14 35.59 -47.54 19.01
C ASP A 14 35.42 -48.49 17.79
N GLU A 15 35.00 -49.75 18.01
CA GLU A 15 34.84 -50.74 16.93
C GLU A 15 33.45 -51.43 16.87
N LYS A 16 32.36 -50.65 17.04
CA LYS A 16 30.98 -51.13 16.77
C LYS A 16 30.09 -50.12 16.03
N ALA A 17 30.61 -49.57 14.93
CA ALA A 17 29.84 -48.72 14.01
C ALA A 17 29.86 -49.28 12.57
N SER A 18 29.16 -50.40 12.31
CA SER A 18 29.04 -50.98 10.96
C SER A 18 27.79 -51.86 10.74
N ARG A 19 26.85 -51.33 9.93
CA ARG A 19 25.88 -52.00 9.03
C ARG A 19 24.76 -52.94 9.55
N SER A 20 23.52 -52.45 9.42
CA SER A 20 22.21 -53.07 8.99
C SER A 20 21.84 -54.54 9.33
N PRO A 21 20.55 -54.76 9.67
CA PRO A 21 19.68 -55.49 8.72
C PRO A 21 18.31 -54.82 8.46
N SER A 22 17.53 -55.40 7.54
CA SER A 22 16.33 -54.82 6.91
C SER A 22 14.98 -55.34 7.42
N SER A 23 13.93 -54.55 7.13
CA SER A 23 12.51 -54.92 6.92
C SER A 23 11.75 -55.67 8.02
N GLU A 24 10.95 -54.90 8.79
CA GLU A 24 9.55 -55.27 9.08
C GLU A 24 8.74 -54.00 9.40
N THR A 25 7.79 -53.63 8.53
CA THR A 25 7.08 -52.35 8.58
C THR A 25 5.71 -52.51 9.25
N LYS A 26 5.53 -51.99 10.47
CA LYS A 26 4.18 -51.77 11.03
C LYS A 26 3.65 -50.41 10.62
N ALA A 27 2.41 -50.38 10.14
CA ALA A 27 1.81 -49.24 9.47
C ALA A 27 1.63 -48.03 10.39
N PHE A 28 1.87 -46.84 9.85
CA PHE A 28 1.39 -45.58 10.40
C PHE A 28 -0.14 -45.50 10.25
N GLU A 29 -0.81 -44.94 11.27
CA GLU A 29 -2.22 -44.59 11.17
C GLU A 29 -2.44 -43.55 10.05
N GLN A 30 -3.51 -43.73 9.27
CA GLN A 30 -3.83 -42.86 8.14
C GLN A 30 -4.32 -41.48 8.60
N PRO A 31 -3.95 -40.39 7.92
CA PRO A 31 -4.69 -39.14 8.04
C PRO A 31 -6.13 -39.31 7.50
N ALA A 32 -7.07 -38.55 8.05
CA ALA A 32 -8.48 -38.60 7.64
C ALA A 32 -8.65 -38.30 6.13
N PRO A 33 -9.63 -38.91 5.45
CA PRO A 33 -9.81 -38.76 4.01
C PRO A 33 -10.13 -37.32 3.62
N ALA A 34 -9.54 -36.88 2.50
CA ALA A 34 -9.83 -35.56 1.92
C ALA A 34 -11.30 -35.46 1.48
N PHE A 35 -11.91 -34.30 1.70
CA PHE A 35 -13.20 -34.01 1.09
C PHE A 35 -13.02 -33.79 -0.42
N VAL A 36 -13.84 -34.51 -1.18
CA VAL A 36 -13.83 -34.52 -2.65
C VAL A 36 -15.15 -33.91 -3.12
N ASN A 37 -15.14 -33.16 -4.22
CA ASN A 37 -16.38 -32.71 -4.85
C ASN A 37 -17.06 -33.86 -5.62
N ASP A 38 -18.27 -33.64 -6.12
CA ASP A 38 -19.06 -34.64 -6.87
C ASP A 38 -18.39 -35.16 -8.16
N GLU A 39 -17.26 -34.57 -8.58
CA GLU A 39 -16.48 -34.95 -9.76
C GLU A 39 -15.14 -35.63 -9.43
N GLY A 40 -14.84 -35.93 -8.16
CA GLY A 40 -13.68 -36.75 -7.80
C GLY A 40 -12.34 -36.00 -7.68
N LEU A 41 -12.33 -34.66 -7.67
CA LEU A 41 -11.10 -33.85 -7.64
C LEU A 41 -10.70 -33.39 -6.22
N PRO A 42 -9.39 -33.36 -5.88
CA PRO A 42 -8.93 -32.81 -4.60
C PRO A 42 -9.11 -31.30 -4.55
N VAL A 43 -9.65 -30.79 -3.44
CA VAL A 43 -9.82 -29.35 -3.22
C VAL A 43 -8.49 -28.72 -2.77
N ASP A 44 -7.96 -27.81 -3.58
CA ASP A 44 -6.70 -27.08 -3.37
C ASP A 44 -6.93 -25.89 -2.39
N GLU A 45 -6.67 -26.07 -1.09
CA GLU A 45 -6.99 -25.10 -0.02
C GLU A 45 -6.29 -23.72 -0.17
N ASP A 46 -5.20 -23.61 -0.93
CA ASP A 46 -4.27 -22.46 -0.87
C ASP A 46 -4.47 -21.36 -1.94
N LYS A 47 -5.43 -21.49 -2.88
CA LYS A 47 -5.53 -20.56 -4.03
C LYS A 47 -6.38 -19.29 -3.87
N GLU A 48 -7.25 -19.16 -2.86
CA GLU A 48 -8.15 -17.99 -2.74
C GLU A 48 -7.68 -16.87 -1.78
N LEU A 49 -6.55 -17.02 -1.07
CA LEU A 49 -6.22 -16.18 0.10
C LEU A 49 -5.23 -15.02 -0.14
N THR A 50 -5.49 -14.10 -1.09
CA THR A 50 -4.58 -12.95 -1.32
C THR A 50 -5.24 -11.56 -1.37
N LEU A 51 -4.47 -10.55 -0.95
CA LEU A 51 -4.90 -9.14 -0.83
C LEU A 51 -4.43 -8.27 -2.01
N HIS A 52 -5.36 -7.52 -2.63
CA HIS A 52 -5.07 -6.65 -3.78
C HIS A 52 -4.43 -5.29 -3.41
N ARG A 53 -3.43 -4.86 -4.17
CA ARG A 53 -2.42 -3.84 -3.79
C ARG A 53 -2.63 -2.48 -4.45
N GLY A 54 -2.56 -1.33 -3.76
CA GLY A 54 -2.42 -0.03 -4.47
C GLY A 54 -2.70 1.26 -3.68
N LEU A 55 -1.84 1.59 -2.72
CA LEU A 55 -1.79 2.91 -2.07
C LEU A 55 -0.44 3.59 -2.33
N LYS A 56 -0.43 4.92 -2.43
CA LYS A 56 0.70 5.81 -2.70
C LYS A 56 1.26 6.40 -1.40
N ALA A 57 2.55 6.77 -1.38
CA ALA A 57 3.28 7.25 -0.19
C ALA A 57 2.61 8.41 0.59
N ARG A 58 1.82 9.25 -0.09
CA ARG A 58 1.05 10.35 0.54
C ARG A 58 -0.11 9.86 1.41
N GLN A 59 -0.78 8.75 1.04
CA GLN A 59 -1.83 8.13 1.85
C GLN A 59 -1.23 7.59 3.16
N ILE A 60 -0.07 6.93 3.09
CA ILE A 60 0.67 6.41 4.26
C ILE A 60 0.86 7.49 5.34
N SER A 61 1.24 8.71 4.93
CA SER A 61 1.47 9.82 5.88
C SER A 61 0.21 10.37 6.56
N MET A 62 -0.96 10.30 5.91
CA MET A 62 -2.21 10.85 6.46
C MET A 62 -3.03 9.80 7.23
N ILE A 63 -3.02 8.53 6.82
CA ILE A 63 -3.62 7.45 7.63
C ILE A 63 -2.91 7.38 8.99
N ALA A 64 -1.57 7.49 9.00
CA ALA A 64 -0.77 7.67 10.22
C ALA A 64 -1.19 8.88 11.08
N LEU A 65 -1.77 9.91 10.46
CA LEU A 65 -2.10 11.19 11.08
C LEU A 65 -3.48 11.21 11.76
N GLY A 66 -4.49 10.53 11.21
CA GLY A 66 -5.86 10.51 11.75
C GLY A 66 -6.41 9.18 12.26
N GLY A 67 -5.74 8.05 11.98
CA GLY A 67 -6.17 6.71 12.41
C GLY A 67 -5.05 5.68 12.55
N ALA A 68 -3.79 6.13 12.53
CA ALA A 68 -2.54 5.46 12.89
C ALA A 68 -2.26 3.96 12.52
N VAL A 69 -2.94 3.31 11.56
CA VAL A 69 -2.57 1.99 10.93
C VAL A 69 -2.13 2.13 9.45
N GLY A 70 -1.36 1.17 8.89
CA GLY A 70 -0.88 1.10 7.50
C GLY A 70 -1.61 0.04 6.63
N THR A 71 -1.16 -0.49 5.49
CA THR A 71 -0.10 -0.20 4.47
C THR A 71 1.04 -1.20 4.25
N GLY A 72 1.27 -2.20 5.11
CA GLY A 72 2.51 -3.01 5.10
C GLY A 72 2.43 -4.36 4.45
N LEU A 73 1.21 -4.88 4.36
CA LEU A 73 0.86 -6.12 3.68
C LEU A 73 1.15 -6.11 2.16
N ILE A 74 1.86 -5.11 1.65
CA ILE A 74 2.26 -4.93 0.25
C ILE A 74 3.80 -4.99 0.07
N ILE A 75 4.61 -4.63 1.08
CA ILE A 75 6.08 -4.52 0.94
C ILE A 75 6.80 -5.55 1.83
N GLY A 76 6.38 -5.70 3.09
CA GLY A 76 6.98 -6.70 3.99
C GLY A 76 6.53 -8.13 3.71
N SER A 77 5.27 -8.32 3.27
CA SER A 77 4.64 -9.65 3.18
C SER A 77 5.24 -10.59 2.13
N GLY A 78 5.61 -10.09 0.95
CA GLY A 78 6.28 -10.93 -0.07
C GLY A 78 7.64 -11.45 0.41
N THR A 79 8.35 -10.63 1.18
CA THR A 79 9.70 -10.91 1.71
C THR A 79 9.63 -11.78 2.97
N ALA A 80 8.69 -11.49 3.88
CA ALA A 80 8.47 -12.26 5.12
C ALA A 80 7.84 -13.64 4.85
N LEU A 81 6.98 -13.79 3.84
CA LEU A 81 6.47 -15.09 3.39
C LEU A 81 7.58 -15.94 2.75
N ARG A 82 8.44 -15.31 1.95
CA ARG A 82 9.56 -15.98 1.26
C ARG A 82 10.73 -16.33 2.19
N ARG A 83 10.88 -15.64 3.33
CA ARG A 83 12.00 -15.83 4.28
C ARG A 83 11.60 -16.52 5.60
N GLY A 84 10.37 -16.35 6.08
CA GLY A 84 9.85 -16.99 7.30
C GLY A 84 8.76 -18.05 7.08
N GLY A 85 8.35 -18.29 5.83
CA GLY A 85 7.24 -19.19 5.49
C GLY A 85 5.86 -18.62 5.88
N PRO A 86 4.77 -19.38 5.61
CA PRO A 86 3.41 -18.93 5.91
C PRO A 86 3.18 -18.61 7.39
N LEU A 87 3.91 -19.27 8.29
CA LEU A 87 3.87 -19.03 9.74
C LEU A 87 4.72 -17.81 10.16
N GLY A 88 5.93 -17.63 9.61
CA GLY A 88 6.82 -16.50 9.95
C GLY A 88 6.33 -15.16 9.38
N LEU A 89 5.71 -15.16 8.19
CA LEU A 89 4.93 -14.03 7.67
C LEU A 89 3.97 -13.49 8.74
N LEU A 90 3.31 -14.42 9.39
CA LEU A 90 2.02 -14.30 10.04
C LEU A 90 2.18 -14.00 11.54
N LEU A 91 3.23 -14.56 12.16
CA LEU A 91 3.86 -13.99 13.37
C LEU A 91 4.33 -12.54 13.12
N GLY A 92 4.76 -12.24 11.88
CA GLY A 92 5.16 -10.91 11.41
C GLY A 92 4.04 -9.95 10.99
N TYR A 93 2.75 -10.30 11.13
CA TYR A 93 1.63 -9.34 11.00
C TYR A 93 0.87 -9.12 12.33
N SER A 94 1.29 -9.79 13.40
CA SER A 94 0.58 -9.85 14.68
C SER A 94 1.17 -8.93 15.75
N PHE A 95 1.91 -7.90 15.32
CA PHE A 95 3.11 -7.44 16.04
C PHE A 95 2.93 -6.87 17.46
N VAL A 96 1.76 -6.34 17.84
CA VAL A 96 1.54 -5.92 19.25
C VAL A 96 1.62 -7.15 20.16
N GLY A 97 0.91 -8.24 19.82
CA GLY A 97 1.03 -9.53 20.49
C GLY A 97 2.34 -10.25 20.16
N GLY A 98 2.83 -10.13 18.92
CA GLY A 98 4.04 -10.78 18.41
C GLY A 98 5.32 -10.42 19.18
N TYR A 99 5.54 -9.13 19.48
CA TYR A 99 6.70 -8.73 20.31
C TYR A 99 6.60 -9.25 21.75
N ALA A 100 5.39 -9.32 22.33
CA ALA A 100 5.19 -9.92 23.65
C ALA A 100 5.44 -11.45 23.62
N THR A 101 4.99 -12.15 22.58
CA THR A 101 5.33 -13.56 22.33
C THR A 101 6.85 -13.76 22.18
N ARG A 102 7.55 -12.90 21.42
CA ARG A 102 8.98 -13.05 21.09
C ARG A 102 9.94 -12.62 22.20
N PHE A 103 9.63 -11.57 22.96
CA PHE A 103 10.54 -10.99 23.97
C PHE A 103 10.18 -11.32 25.42
N VAL A 104 8.99 -11.88 25.66
CA VAL A 104 8.43 -12.10 27.00
C VAL A 104 7.93 -13.52 27.20
N ASP A 105 6.77 -13.88 26.64
CA ASP A 105 6.05 -15.13 26.90
C ASP A 105 4.93 -15.29 25.83
N PRO A 106 4.82 -16.44 25.15
CA PRO A 106 3.72 -16.71 24.22
C PRO A 106 2.32 -16.45 24.82
N ALA A 107 2.10 -16.76 26.11
CA ALA A 107 0.83 -16.50 26.78
C ALA A 107 0.53 -15.00 26.93
N LEU A 108 1.56 -14.16 27.17
CA LEU A 108 1.36 -12.72 27.24
C LEU A 108 0.98 -12.16 25.86
N GLY A 109 1.61 -12.65 24.78
CA GLY A 109 1.25 -12.26 23.43
C GLY A 109 -0.14 -12.71 23.00
N PHE A 110 -0.61 -13.88 23.47
CA PHE A 110 -2.01 -14.31 23.30
C PHE A 110 -2.98 -13.37 24.01
N ALA A 111 -2.79 -13.14 25.31
CA ALA A 111 -3.67 -12.29 26.10
C ALA A 111 -3.68 -10.84 25.60
N LEU A 112 -2.52 -10.29 25.21
CA LEU A 112 -2.37 -8.97 24.62
C LEU A 112 -3.12 -8.85 23.29
N GLY A 113 -2.99 -9.82 22.39
CA GLY A 113 -3.68 -9.79 21.10
C GLY A 113 -5.21 -9.81 21.24
N TRP A 114 -5.74 -10.68 22.10
CA TRP A 114 -7.18 -10.72 22.39
C TRP A 114 -7.69 -9.48 23.14
N ASN A 115 -6.93 -8.98 24.12
CA ASN A 115 -7.22 -7.72 24.81
C ASN A 115 -7.26 -6.52 23.84
N TYR A 116 -6.36 -6.50 22.86
CA TYR A 116 -6.33 -5.49 21.82
C TYR A 116 -7.53 -5.62 20.88
N LEU A 117 -7.93 -6.84 20.50
CA LEU A 117 -9.18 -7.07 19.78
C LEU A 117 -10.40 -6.59 20.57
N MET A 118 -10.51 -6.92 21.86
CA MET A 118 -11.61 -6.48 22.73
C MET A 118 -11.74 -4.96 22.80
N LYS A 119 -10.62 -4.21 22.87
CA LYS A 119 -10.62 -2.75 22.71
C LYS A 119 -11.33 -2.34 21.42
N TYR A 120 -10.99 -2.95 20.29
CA TYR A 120 -11.58 -2.60 18.98
C TYR A 120 -13.05 -3.01 18.82
N LEU A 121 -13.46 -4.14 19.40
CA LEU A 121 -14.86 -4.58 19.43
C LEU A 121 -15.78 -3.62 20.21
N ILE A 122 -15.25 -2.83 21.16
CA ILE A 122 -16.03 -1.88 21.97
C ILE A 122 -15.85 -0.41 21.54
N VAL A 123 -14.67 0.00 21.07
CA VAL A 123 -14.46 1.39 20.62
C VAL A 123 -15.21 1.69 19.31
N THR A 124 -15.37 0.70 18.43
CA THR A 124 -16.15 0.84 17.19
C THR A 124 -17.62 1.22 17.48
N PRO A 125 -18.40 0.44 18.27
CA PRO A 125 -19.74 0.86 18.67
C PRO A 125 -19.76 2.14 19.50
N ASN A 126 -18.70 2.46 20.26
CA ASN A 126 -18.62 3.75 20.97
C ASN A 126 -18.61 4.95 20.02
N ASN A 127 -17.83 4.89 18.94
CA ASN A 127 -17.74 5.96 17.96
C ASN A 127 -19.01 6.07 17.11
N ILE A 128 -19.70 4.95 16.83
CA ILE A 128 -21.05 4.94 16.23
C ILE A 128 -22.09 5.55 17.18
N ASN A 129 -22.04 5.22 18.46
CA ASN A 129 -22.91 5.79 19.48
C ASN A 129 -22.72 7.31 19.62
N ALA A 130 -21.46 7.78 19.62
CA ALA A 130 -21.13 9.21 19.61
C ALA A 130 -21.65 9.91 18.34
N ALA A 131 -21.50 9.28 17.16
CA ALA A 131 -22.06 9.79 15.91
C ALA A 131 -23.59 9.95 15.98
N GLY A 132 -24.29 8.95 16.53
CA GLY A 132 -25.73 9.02 16.75
C GLY A 132 -26.17 10.15 17.70
N VAL A 133 -25.39 10.43 18.76
CA VAL A 133 -25.61 11.58 19.64
C VAL A 133 -25.41 12.89 18.89
N VAL A 134 -24.37 13.01 18.06
CA VAL A 134 -24.13 14.23 17.27
C VAL A 134 -25.23 14.47 16.24
N ILE A 135 -25.76 13.42 15.58
CA ILE A 135 -26.85 13.55 14.59
C ILE A 135 -28.14 14.11 15.24
N ARG A 136 -28.43 13.77 16.50
CA ARG A 136 -29.59 14.30 17.24
C ARG A 136 -29.57 15.83 17.42
N TYR A 137 -28.45 16.51 17.16
CA TYR A 137 -28.42 17.97 17.11
C TYR A 137 -29.29 18.57 15.99
N TRP A 138 -29.42 17.89 14.84
CA TRP A 138 -30.30 18.35 13.74
C TRP A 138 -31.69 17.70 13.79
N ASP A 139 -31.84 16.52 14.40
CA ASP A 139 -33.16 15.87 14.62
C ASP A 139 -33.84 16.39 15.90
N VAL A 140 -34.09 17.71 15.93
CA VAL A 140 -34.64 18.44 17.09
C VAL A 140 -36.02 17.94 17.55
N HIS A 141 -36.78 17.31 16.64
CA HIS A 141 -38.11 16.78 16.92
C HIS A 141 -38.13 15.26 17.18
N GLY A 142 -36.99 14.58 17.10
CA GLY A 142 -36.91 13.12 17.22
C GLY A 142 -37.75 12.38 16.17
N LYS A 143 -37.86 12.95 14.97
CA LYS A 143 -38.65 12.40 13.84
C LYS A 143 -38.11 11.04 13.40
N VAL A 144 -36.81 10.77 13.60
CA VAL A 144 -36.16 9.52 13.24
C VAL A 144 -35.64 8.82 14.50
N HIS A 145 -36.15 7.62 14.76
CA HIS A 145 -35.68 6.83 15.91
C HIS A 145 -34.18 6.52 15.80
N ILE A 146 -33.42 6.70 16.89
CA ILE A 146 -31.94 6.62 16.89
C ILE A 146 -31.38 5.30 16.34
N ALA A 147 -32.13 4.21 16.47
CA ALA A 147 -31.80 2.92 15.89
C ALA A 147 -31.61 2.97 14.36
N VAL A 148 -32.39 3.79 13.64
CA VAL A 148 -32.29 3.94 12.18
C VAL A 148 -30.94 4.54 11.80
N TRP A 149 -30.53 5.61 12.47
CA TRP A 149 -29.20 6.19 12.30
C TRP A 149 -28.11 5.16 12.60
N MET A 150 -28.22 4.39 13.69
CA MET A 150 -27.26 3.34 14.02
C MET A 150 -27.13 2.26 12.94
N VAL A 151 -28.24 1.78 12.35
CA VAL A 151 -28.21 0.85 11.21
C VAL A 151 -27.49 1.46 10.01
N ILE A 152 -27.82 2.71 9.64
CA ILE A 152 -27.20 3.41 8.50
C ILE A 152 -25.69 3.54 8.71
N LEU A 153 -25.24 3.95 9.90
CA LEU A 153 -23.82 4.14 10.19
C LEU A 153 -23.05 2.80 10.22
N ILE A 154 -23.63 1.73 10.79
CA ILE A 154 -23.04 0.37 10.76
C ILE A 154 -22.89 -0.11 9.32
N ALA A 155 -23.95 0.00 8.51
CA ALA A 155 -23.93 -0.40 7.11
C ALA A 155 -22.86 0.37 6.32
N LEU A 156 -22.79 1.70 6.50
CA LEU A 156 -21.82 2.55 5.83
C LEU A 156 -20.37 2.13 6.12
N ILE A 157 -19.98 1.96 7.40
CA ILE A 157 -18.60 1.55 7.74
C ILE A 157 -18.29 0.12 7.31
N PHE A 158 -19.29 -0.78 7.33
CA PHE A 158 -19.14 -2.15 6.85
C PHE A 158 -18.85 -2.18 5.34
N PHE A 159 -19.66 -1.48 4.53
CA PHE A 159 -19.45 -1.41 3.09
C PHE A 159 -18.13 -0.74 2.72
N ILE A 160 -17.73 0.35 3.40
CA ILE A 160 -16.41 0.98 3.19
C ILE A 160 -15.27 -0.02 3.45
N ASN A 161 -15.36 -0.81 4.52
CA ASN A 161 -14.37 -1.85 4.84
C ASN A 161 -14.37 -3.03 3.85
N LEU A 162 -15.51 -3.31 3.22
CA LEU A 162 -15.64 -4.37 2.21
C LEU A 162 -14.96 -4.01 0.87
N LEU A 163 -14.90 -2.72 0.52
CA LEU A 163 -14.28 -2.18 -0.72
C LEU A 163 -12.73 -2.26 -0.75
N GLY A 164 -12.11 -2.81 0.29
CA GLY A 164 -10.68 -3.13 0.32
C GLY A 164 -9.76 -1.96 0.65
N ILE A 165 -8.47 -2.28 0.85
CA ILE A 165 -7.48 -1.38 1.46
C ILE A 165 -7.24 -0.09 0.65
N ARG A 166 -7.35 -0.13 -0.69
CA ARG A 166 -7.13 1.05 -1.54
C ARG A 166 -8.16 2.15 -1.28
N VAL A 167 -9.44 1.78 -1.22
CA VAL A 167 -10.54 2.73 -0.99
C VAL A 167 -10.48 3.27 0.42
N PHE A 168 -10.28 2.40 1.41
CA PHE A 168 -10.07 2.80 2.81
C PHE A 168 -8.93 3.82 2.97
N GLY A 169 -7.77 3.59 2.35
CA GLY A 169 -6.61 4.48 2.52
C GLY A 169 -6.73 5.84 1.81
N GLU A 170 -7.45 5.93 0.68
CA GLU A 170 -7.79 7.22 0.06
C GLU A 170 -8.83 7.97 0.92
N LEU A 171 -9.85 7.28 1.43
CA LEU A 171 -10.86 7.89 2.30
C LEU A 171 -10.24 8.45 3.59
N GLU A 172 -9.45 7.64 4.30
CA GLU A 172 -8.82 8.06 5.55
C GLU A 172 -7.77 9.15 5.33
N PHE A 173 -7.13 9.23 4.15
CA PHE A 173 -6.30 10.39 3.77
C PHE A 173 -7.10 11.70 3.76
N TRP A 174 -8.27 11.72 3.11
CA TRP A 174 -9.10 12.93 3.05
C TRP A 174 -9.74 13.25 4.39
N LEU A 175 -10.31 12.26 5.07
CA LEU A 175 -10.91 12.42 6.40
C LEU A 175 -9.86 12.94 7.41
N SER A 176 -8.64 12.41 7.39
CA SER A 176 -7.53 12.90 8.22
C SER A 176 -7.06 14.31 7.87
N SER A 177 -7.12 14.69 6.59
CA SER A 177 -6.81 16.06 6.15
C SER A 177 -7.83 17.05 6.72
N ILE A 178 -9.13 16.71 6.63
CA ILE A 178 -10.23 17.49 7.20
C ILE A 178 -10.10 17.56 8.73
N LYS A 179 -9.73 16.47 9.41
CA LYS A 179 -9.49 16.46 10.87
C LYS A 179 -8.49 17.54 11.30
N VAL A 180 -7.33 17.59 10.65
CA VAL A 180 -6.27 18.56 11.02
C VAL A 180 -6.67 19.99 10.71
N LEU A 181 -7.26 20.25 9.53
CA LEU A 181 -7.72 21.58 9.17
C LEU A 181 -8.81 22.09 10.13
N ALA A 182 -9.74 21.22 10.52
CA ALA A 182 -10.79 21.59 11.46
C ALA A 182 -10.27 21.80 12.89
N LEU A 183 -9.30 21.01 13.37
CA LEU A 183 -8.66 21.26 14.67
C LEU A 183 -7.89 22.60 14.69
N ILE A 184 -7.20 22.95 13.60
CA ILE A 184 -6.58 24.28 13.44
C ILE A 184 -7.69 25.37 13.49
N GLY A 185 -8.77 25.17 12.74
CA GLY A 185 -9.92 26.09 12.71
C GLY A 185 -10.55 26.32 14.08
N LEU A 186 -10.77 25.26 14.87
CA LEU A 186 -11.34 25.34 16.23
C LEU A 186 -10.42 26.10 17.20
N ILE A 187 -9.09 25.88 17.11
CA ILE A 187 -8.10 26.59 17.94
C ILE A 187 -8.05 28.07 17.56
N LEU A 188 -7.99 28.38 16.26
CA LEU A 188 -7.99 29.77 15.78
C LEU A 188 -9.29 30.49 16.15
N MET A 189 -10.44 29.84 15.97
CA MET A 189 -11.76 30.32 16.38
C MET A 189 -11.79 30.65 17.89
N GLY A 190 -11.26 29.77 18.74
CA GLY A 190 -11.17 30.03 20.17
C GLY A 190 -10.27 31.23 20.51
N ILE A 191 -9.10 31.33 19.89
CA ILE A 191 -8.20 32.48 20.07
C ILE A 191 -8.86 33.79 19.59
N ILE A 192 -9.60 33.76 18.48
CA ILE A 192 -10.32 34.93 17.96
C ILE A 192 -11.44 35.34 18.94
N ILE A 193 -12.20 34.39 19.47
CA ILE A 193 -13.24 34.66 20.49
C ILE A 193 -12.62 35.27 21.75
N ASP A 194 -11.52 34.70 22.25
CA ASP A 194 -10.78 35.16 23.42
C ASP A 194 -10.29 36.61 23.27
N LEU A 195 -9.70 36.93 22.12
CA LEU A 195 -9.17 38.26 21.79
C LEU A 195 -10.25 39.33 21.52
N GLY A 196 -11.54 39.00 21.65
CA GLY A 196 -12.66 39.93 21.46
C GLY A 196 -13.25 39.96 20.05
N GLY A 197 -12.80 39.08 19.14
CA GLY A 197 -13.34 38.89 17.79
C GLY A 197 -14.68 38.15 17.78
N ASN A 198 -15.56 38.46 18.73
CA ASN A 198 -16.88 37.88 18.90
C ASN A 198 -17.98 38.95 18.77
N PRO A 199 -19.26 38.61 18.56
CA PRO A 199 -20.33 39.57 18.34
C PRO A 199 -20.58 40.60 19.46
N ARG A 200 -20.04 40.39 20.67
CA ARG A 200 -20.13 41.34 21.78
C ARG A 200 -18.96 42.34 21.83
N GLY A 201 -17.89 42.10 21.06
CA GLY A 201 -16.63 42.85 21.16
C GLY A 201 -15.87 42.64 22.48
N ASP A 202 -16.32 41.71 23.31
CA ASP A 202 -15.83 41.50 24.67
C ASP A 202 -14.61 40.59 24.68
N ARG A 203 -13.46 41.10 25.14
CA ARG A 203 -12.22 40.33 25.28
C ARG A 203 -12.27 39.50 26.56
N LEU A 204 -12.27 38.18 26.43
CA LEU A 204 -12.30 37.27 27.57
C LEU A 204 -10.94 37.28 28.30
N GLY A 205 -9.87 36.89 27.61
CA GLY A 205 -8.56 36.69 28.21
C GLY A 205 -8.58 35.60 29.28
N PHE A 206 -7.73 35.75 30.31
CA PHE A 206 -7.65 34.81 31.44
C PHE A 206 -8.82 34.91 32.44
N ARG A 207 -10.01 35.39 32.01
CA ARG A 207 -11.20 35.58 32.87
C ARG A 207 -11.68 34.29 33.52
N TYR A 208 -11.49 33.14 32.86
CA TYR A 208 -11.83 31.80 33.38
C TYR A 208 -10.62 31.07 33.99
N TRP A 209 -9.57 31.83 34.34
CA TRP A 209 -8.35 31.38 35.02
C TRP A 209 -8.05 32.21 36.28
N ASP A 210 -9.06 32.91 36.80
CA ASP A 210 -8.96 33.79 37.96
C ASP A 210 -8.95 32.95 39.25
N PRO A 211 -7.83 32.88 40.00
CA PRO A 211 -7.75 32.07 41.22
C PRO A 211 -8.57 32.66 42.38
N ASP A 212 -8.89 33.95 42.35
CA ASP A 212 -9.63 34.63 43.42
C ASP A 212 -11.15 34.46 43.24
N ASN A 213 -11.60 34.13 42.03
CA ASN A 213 -12.99 33.85 41.70
C ASN A 213 -13.26 32.34 41.59
N VAL A 214 -13.85 31.75 42.65
CA VAL A 214 -14.13 30.30 42.74
C VAL A 214 -15.00 29.76 41.59
N GLU A 215 -15.88 30.57 40.99
CA GLU A 215 -16.70 30.15 39.84
C GLU A 215 -15.92 30.10 38.51
N ASN A 216 -14.79 30.80 38.46
CA ASN A 216 -13.91 30.97 37.31
C ASN A 216 -12.48 30.49 37.59
N ALA A 217 -12.30 29.68 38.63
CA ALA A 217 -11.00 29.17 39.03
C ALA A 217 -10.46 28.15 38.02
N PRO A 218 -9.14 28.13 37.75
CA PRO A 218 -8.53 27.20 36.80
C PRO A 218 -8.60 25.73 37.25
N MET A 219 -8.94 25.47 38.52
CA MET A 219 -9.05 24.13 39.11
C MET A 219 -10.48 23.86 39.58
N GLY A 220 -11.21 23.04 38.83
CA GLY A 220 -12.59 22.64 39.16
C GLY A 220 -12.70 21.68 40.36
N ILE A 221 -13.89 21.66 40.97
CA ILE A 221 -14.23 20.85 42.15
C ILE A 221 -15.07 19.63 41.73
N TYR A 222 -14.71 18.42 42.17
CA TYR A 222 -15.42 17.18 41.82
C TYR A 222 -15.88 16.36 43.03
N LYS A 223 -17.18 16.02 43.07
CA LYS A 223 -17.91 15.19 44.06
C LYS A 223 -17.91 15.64 45.53
N THR A 224 -16.93 16.42 45.96
CA THR A 224 -16.76 16.93 47.33
C THR A 224 -16.09 18.29 47.25
N THR A 225 -16.14 19.12 48.31
CA THR A 225 -15.63 20.50 48.29
C THR A 225 -14.16 20.60 48.76
N GLY A 226 -13.56 21.78 48.60
CA GLY A 226 -12.19 22.09 49.04
C GLY A 226 -11.10 21.31 48.30
N SER A 227 -9.90 21.24 48.91
CA SER A 227 -8.70 20.63 48.30
C SER A 227 -8.88 19.17 47.88
N LYS A 228 -9.73 18.42 48.61
CA LYS A 228 -10.11 17.05 48.23
C LYS A 228 -10.89 17.04 46.92
N GLY A 229 -11.86 17.95 46.75
CA GLY A 229 -12.61 18.11 45.51
C GLY A 229 -11.76 18.43 44.30
N ILE A 230 -10.77 19.32 44.49
CA ILE A 230 -9.78 19.69 43.47
C ILE A 230 -8.92 18.48 43.08
N PHE A 231 -8.41 17.72 44.06
CA PHE A 231 -7.64 16.49 43.80
C PHE A 231 -8.45 15.43 43.04
N LEU A 232 -9.71 15.19 43.43
CA LEU A 232 -10.58 14.24 42.72
C LEU A 232 -10.92 14.73 41.30
N GLY A 233 -11.04 16.04 41.09
CA GLY A 233 -11.24 16.63 39.76
C GLY A 233 -10.03 16.43 38.85
N PHE A 234 -8.83 16.76 39.34
CA PHE A 234 -7.57 16.46 38.65
C PHE A 234 -7.44 14.96 38.30
N TRP A 235 -7.77 14.08 39.24
CA TRP A 235 -7.71 12.63 39.03
C TRP A 235 -8.71 12.13 37.97
N ALA A 236 -9.95 12.64 37.99
CA ALA A 236 -10.96 12.32 36.97
C ALA A 236 -10.51 12.77 35.56
N VAL A 237 -9.82 13.90 35.44
CA VAL A 237 -9.23 14.36 34.16
C VAL A 237 -8.12 13.43 33.69
N MET A 238 -7.29 12.85 34.57
CA MET A 238 -6.27 11.86 34.18
C MET A 238 -6.87 10.60 33.55
N VAL A 239 -8.02 10.13 34.06
CA VAL A 239 -8.76 8.99 33.48
C VAL A 239 -9.29 9.32 32.08
N ASN A 240 -9.87 10.52 31.89
CA ASN A 240 -10.35 10.96 30.59
C ASN A 240 -9.21 11.19 29.58
N ALA A 241 -8.06 11.70 30.03
CA ALA A 241 -6.87 11.87 29.21
C ALA A 241 -6.28 10.52 28.75
N LEU A 242 -6.30 9.50 29.62
CA LEU A 242 -5.88 8.14 29.29
C LEU A 242 -6.72 7.55 28.13
N PHE A 243 -8.03 7.80 28.11
CA PHE A 243 -8.89 7.46 26.97
C PHE A 243 -8.56 8.29 25.72
N ALA A 244 -8.46 9.61 25.87
CA ALA A 244 -8.26 10.53 24.75
C ALA A 244 -6.95 10.27 23.98
N TYR A 245 -5.89 9.82 24.65
CA TYR A 245 -4.60 9.51 24.02
C TYR A 245 -4.51 8.11 23.38
N MET A 246 -5.59 7.31 23.39
CA MET A 246 -5.61 5.99 22.75
C MET A 246 -5.49 6.05 21.22
N GLY A 247 -4.90 5.00 20.63
CA GLY A 247 -4.57 4.98 19.20
C GLY A 247 -3.21 5.64 18.89
N THR A 248 -2.44 6.05 19.90
CA THR A 248 -1.02 6.45 19.73
C THR A 248 -0.09 5.25 19.60
N GLU A 249 -0.42 4.13 20.24
CA GLU A 249 0.28 2.84 20.12
C GLU A 249 0.26 2.25 18.71
N LEU A 250 -0.68 2.73 17.91
CA LEU A 250 -1.04 2.22 16.60
C LEU A 250 0.08 2.49 15.56
N ILE A 251 0.91 3.51 15.79
CA ILE A 251 2.18 3.73 15.08
C ILE A 251 3.10 2.49 15.17
N GLY A 252 3.00 1.72 16.26
CA GLY A 252 3.70 0.44 16.42
C GLY A 252 3.21 -0.64 15.45
N VAL A 253 1.91 -0.63 15.12
CA VAL A 253 1.33 -1.49 14.08
C VAL A 253 1.85 -1.08 12.71
N THR A 254 2.01 0.22 12.44
CA THR A 254 2.51 0.71 11.14
C THR A 254 4.00 0.49 10.88
N VAL A 255 4.77 -0.03 11.86
CA VAL A 255 6.22 -0.23 11.69
C VAL A 255 6.55 -1.26 10.62
N GLY A 256 5.81 -2.38 10.59
CA GLY A 256 5.88 -3.35 9.49
C GLY A 256 5.28 -2.82 8.17
N GLU A 257 4.86 -1.56 8.15
CA GLU A 257 4.01 -0.96 7.13
C GLU A 257 4.52 0.35 6.53
N ALA A 258 5.65 0.85 7.02
CA ALA A 258 6.28 2.09 6.59
C ALA A 258 7.46 1.82 5.65
N GLN A 259 7.44 2.44 4.47
CA GLN A 259 8.61 2.51 3.58
C GLN A 259 9.80 3.14 4.32
N ASN A 260 10.98 2.51 4.31
CA ASN A 260 12.11 2.86 5.17
C ASN A 260 11.66 3.16 6.62
N PRO A 261 11.34 2.11 7.41
CA PRO A 261 10.79 2.29 8.74
C PRO A 261 11.78 2.98 9.68
N ARG A 262 13.10 2.72 9.51
CA ARG A 262 14.18 3.32 10.32
C ARG A 262 14.25 4.84 10.21
N LYS A 263 13.96 5.41 9.04
CA LYS A 263 13.93 6.86 8.82
C LYS A 263 12.56 7.50 9.09
N ASN A 264 11.47 6.78 8.81
CA ASN A 264 10.13 7.36 8.81
C ASN A 264 9.35 7.14 10.12
N ILE A 265 9.53 6.02 10.83
CA ILE A 265 8.90 5.80 12.14
C ILE A 265 9.39 6.82 13.19
N PRO A 266 10.70 7.16 13.32
CA PRO A 266 11.14 8.18 14.28
C PRO A 266 10.58 9.58 13.97
N LYS A 267 10.33 9.89 12.69
CA LYS A 267 9.64 11.13 12.29
C LYS A 267 8.16 11.09 12.66
N ALA A 268 7.48 9.96 12.44
CA ALA A 268 6.08 9.79 12.83
C ALA A 268 5.90 9.94 14.35
N ILE A 269 6.75 9.29 15.16
CA ILE A 269 6.77 9.43 16.62
C ILE A 269 6.92 10.91 17.04
N LYS A 270 7.92 11.62 16.48
CA LYS A 270 8.12 13.06 16.76
C LYS A 270 6.91 13.91 16.34
N ARG A 271 6.29 13.63 15.20
CA ARG A 271 5.09 14.33 14.73
C ARG A 271 3.89 14.08 15.64
N THR A 272 3.70 12.86 16.14
CA THR A 272 2.62 12.53 17.09
C THR A 272 2.79 13.25 18.42
N PHE A 273 4.03 13.41 18.92
CA PHE A 273 4.28 14.25 20.08
C PHE A 273 3.84 15.71 19.87
N TRP A 274 4.24 16.34 18.75
CA TRP A 274 3.78 17.69 18.42
C TRP A 274 2.27 17.77 18.17
N ARG A 275 1.65 16.73 17.61
CA ARG A 275 0.18 16.62 17.43
C ARG A 275 -0.54 16.66 18.78
N ILE A 276 -0.04 15.93 19.77
CA ILE A 276 -0.58 15.94 21.15
C ILE A 276 -0.38 17.33 21.77
N LEU A 277 0.81 17.90 21.71
CA LEU A 277 1.09 19.20 22.31
C LEU A 277 0.22 20.32 21.71
N VAL A 278 0.15 20.43 20.39
CA VAL A 278 -0.60 21.51 19.71
C VAL A 278 -2.11 21.30 19.80
N PHE A 279 -2.61 20.12 19.44
CA PHE A 279 -4.06 19.94 19.29
C PHE A 279 -4.78 19.50 20.56
N TYR A 280 -4.13 18.73 21.44
CA TYR A 280 -4.74 18.31 22.70
C TYR A 280 -4.44 19.34 23.80
N VAL A 281 -3.16 19.61 24.09
CA VAL A 281 -2.82 20.53 25.18
C VAL A 281 -3.18 21.97 24.79
N GLY A 282 -2.79 22.44 23.60
CA GLY A 282 -3.21 23.75 23.10
C GLY A 282 -4.72 23.89 22.91
N GLY A 283 -5.40 22.84 22.42
CA GLY A 283 -6.86 22.83 22.26
C GLY A 283 -7.62 22.91 23.59
N VAL A 284 -7.22 22.12 24.59
CA VAL A 284 -7.82 22.16 25.94
C VAL A 284 -7.50 23.48 26.65
N PHE A 285 -6.29 24.02 26.49
CA PHE A 285 -5.95 25.35 27.02
C PHE A 285 -6.85 26.44 26.43
N VAL A 286 -7.04 26.47 25.11
CA VAL A 286 -7.94 27.43 24.45
C VAL A 286 -9.39 27.25 24.88
N ILE A 287 -9.88 26.01 25.04
CA ILE A 287 -11.21 25.76 25.63
C ILE A 287 -11.34 26.41 27.02
N GLY A 288 -10.32 26.25 27.86
CA GLY A 288 -10.29 26.85 29.20
C GLY A 288 -10.23 28.37 29.22
N LEU A 289 -9.89 29.05 28.12
CA LEU A 289 -9.97 30.52 28.01
C LEU A 289 -11.37 31.00 27.60
N ILE A 290 -12.13 30.18 26.87
CA ILE A 290 -13.38 30.61 26.21
C ILE A 290 -14.67 29.99 26.79
N VAL A 291 -14.57 29.03 27.72
CA VAL A 291 -15.73 28.45 28.42
C VAL A 291 -15.47 28.39 29.93
N PRO A 292 -16.38 28.92 30.78
CA PRO A 292 -16.27 28.73 32.22
C PRO A 292 -16.56 27.28 32.60
N SER A 293 -15.77 26.72 33.53
CA SER A 293 -15.87 25.31 33.96
C SER A 293 -17.19 24.95 34.66
N THR A 294 -17.93 25.96 35.09
CA THR A 294 -19.22 25.91 35.79
C THR A 294 -20.44 25.89 34.85
N ASP A 295 -20.27 26.08 33.53
CA ASP A 295 -21.38 26.17 32.58
C ASP A 295 -22.19 24.86 32.50
N GLN A 296 -23.50 24.95 32.75
CA GLN A 296 -24.39 23.78 32.81
C GLN A 296 -24.50 23.02 31.48
N ASN A 297 -24.27 23.65 30.34
CA ASN A 297 -24.29 23.00 29.02
C ASN A 297 -23.11 22.04 28.82
N LEU A 298 -22.01 22.18 29.58
CA LEU A 298 -20.95 21.16 29.65
C LEU A 298 -21.46 19.86 30.30
N PHE A 299 -22.39 19.95 31.24
CA PHE A 299 -22.94 18.81 32.00
C PHE A 299 -24.22 18.22 31.38
N VAL A 300 -24.88 18.97 30.47
CA VAL A 300 -25.96 18.45 29.62
C VAL A 300 -25.48 17.28 28.74
N ALA A 301 -24.20 17.28 28.33
CA ALA A 301 -23.54 16.18 27.62
C ALA A 301 -23.64 14.81 28.35
N THR A 302 -23.74 14.83 29.68
CA THR A 302 -23.90 13.64 30.54
C THR A 302 -25.34 13.41 31.03
N SER A 303 -26.27 14.32 30.72
CA SER A 303 -27.63 14.33 31.27
C SER A 303 -28.66 13.85 30.25
N ALA A 304 -29.55 12.95 30.64
CA ALA A 304 -30.35 12.13 29.72
C ALA A 304 -31.45 12.85 28.88
N LYS A 305 -31.61 14.18 28.97
CA LYS A 305 -32.78 14.90 28.40
C LYS A 305 -32.56 15.65 27.09
N THR A 306 -31.35 16.05 26.71
CA THR A 306 -31.09 16.80 25.46
C THR A 306 -29.73 16.42 24.86
N GLY A 307 -29.69 15.27 24.18
CA GLY A 307 -28.45 14.67 23.67
C GLY A 307 -27.89 15.34 22.41
N ALA A 308 -27.49 16.61 22.48
CA ALA A 308 -27.12 17.42 21.31
C ALA A 308 -26.04 18.52 21.56
N ALA A 309 -25.53 18.68 22.78
CA ALA A 309 -24.45 19.62 23.09
C ALA A 309 -23.34 18.92 23.90
N ALA A 310 -22.27 18.49 23.21
CA ALA A 310 -21.20 17.69 23.82
C ALA A 310 -19.77 18.22 23.59
N SER A 311 -19.61 19.27 22.78
CA SER A 311 -18.30 19.88 22.51
C SER A 311 -18.19 21.23 23.21
N PRO A 312 -17.15 21.48 24.02
CA PRO A 312 -16.92 22.80 24.61
C PRO A 312 -16.79 23.92 23.57
N PHE A 313 -16.31 23.62 22.35
CA PHE A 313 -16.29 24.60 21.26
C PHE A 313 -17.70 25.00 20.78
N VAL A 314 -18.69 24.09 20.84
CA VAL A 314 -20.10 24.42 20.57
C VAL A 314 -20.67 25.30 21.70
N VAL A 315 -20.32 25.00 22.96
CA VAL A 315 -20.73 25.81 24.12
C VAL A 315 -20.15 27.22 24.00
N ALA A 316 -18.86 27.37 23.71
CA ALA A 316 -18.23 28.67 23.43
C ALA A 316 -18.97 29.47 22.33
N ALA A 317 -19.24 28.84 21.18
CA ALA A 317 -19.95 29.49 20.08
C ALA A 317 -21.37 29.95 20.47
N ASN A 318 -22.08 29.18 21.30
CA ASN A 318 -23.39 29.54 21.83
C ASN A 318 -23.32 30.68 22.86
N LEU A 319 -22.31 30.67 23.74
CA LEU A 319 -22.07 31.71 24.76
C LEU A 319 -21.83 33.09 24.13
N VAL A 320 -21.17 33.14 22.97
CA VAL A 320 -21.00 34.38 22.17
C VAL A 320 -22.05 34.55 21.05
N HIS A 321 -23.12 33.74 21.08
CA HIS A 321 -24.30 33.83 20.18
C HIS A 321 -24.02 33.71 18.67
N ILE A 322 -22.95 33.01 18.26
CA ILE A 322 -22.66 32.77 16.84
C ILE A 322 -23.52 31.60 16.32
N ARG A 323 -24.62 31.91 15.63
CA ARG A 323 -25.64 30.93 15.22
C ARG A 323 -25.16 29.79 14.32
N VAL A 324 -24.31 30.07 13.33
CA VAL A 324 -23.90 29.10 12.29
C VAL A 324 -22.83 28.12 12.80
N LEU A 325 -21.97 28.59 13.68
CA LEU A 325 -20.74 27.90 14.09
C LEU A 325 -21.00 26.55 14.81
N PRO A 326 -21.99 26.41 15.72
CA PRO A 326 -22.44 25.13 16.26
C PRO A 326 -22.71 24.04 15.20
N HIS A 327 -23.37 24.39 14.09
CA HIS A 327 -23.66 23.44 13.00
C HIS A 327 -22.37 22.98 12.30
N ILE A 328 -21.43 23.88 12.05
CA ILE A 328 -20.12 23.55 11.47
C ILE A 328 -19.33 22.62 12.40
N ILE A 329 -19.27 22.96 13.69
CA ILE A 329 -18.52 22.18 14.68
C ILE A 329 -19.12 20.77 14.83
N ASN A 330 -20.45 20.64 14.91
CA ASN A 330 -21.08 19.33 14.98
C ASN A 330 -20.89 18.51 13.68
N ALA A 331 -20.91 19.14 12.50
CA ALA A 331 -20.62 18.44 11.24
C ALA A 331 -19.15 17.93 11.19
N VAL A 332 -18.21 18.75 11.66
CA VAL A 332 -16.80 18.36 11.86
C VAL A 332 -16.69 17.17 12.81
N ILE A 333 -17.34 17.21 13.98
CA ILE A 333 -17.29 16.12 14.96
C ILE A 333 -17.86 14.83 14.36
N LEU A 334 -18.97 14.90 13.62
CA LEU A 334 -19.56 13.74 12.94
C LEU A 334 -18.56 13.08 11.98
N ILE A 335 -17.84 13.88 11.18
CA ILE A 335 -16.77 13.38 10.30
C ILE A 335 -15.65 12.70 11.11
N PHE A 336 -15.27 13.26 12.27
CA PHE A 336 -14.21 12.69 13.11
C PHE A 336 -14.59 11.32 13.67
N VAL A 337 -15.77 11.21 14.30
CA VAL A 337 -16.21 9.96 14.93
C VAL A 337 -16.53 8.88 13.89
N MET A 338 -17.04 9.25 12.71
CA MET A 338 -17.26 8.30 11.61
C MET A 338 -15.96 7.75 11.02
N SER A 339 -14.97 8.62 10.84
CA SER A 339 -13.64 8.22 10.38
C SER A 339 -12.89 7.38 11.42
N ALA A 340 -13.07 7.68 12.71
CA ALA A 340 -12.58 6.84 13.80
C ALA A 340 -13.25 5.45 13.78
N ALA A 341 -14.60 5.37 13.79
CA ALA A 341 -15.33 4.09 13.72
C ALA A 341 -14.94 3.24 12.50
N ASN A 342 -14.78 3.88 11.33
CA ASN A 342 -14.32 3.22 10.11
C ASN A 342 -12.91 2.61 10.26
N SER A 343 -12.00 3.34 10.88
CA SER A 343 -10.64 2.87 11.20
C SER A 343 -10.65 1.78 12.28
N ASP A 344 -11.47 1.91 13.32
CA ASP A 344 -11.55 0.93 14.40
C ASP A 344 -12.04 -0.44 13.91
N LEU A 345 -13.05 -0.45 13.03
CA LEU A 345 -13.55 -1.68 12.39
C LEU A 345 -12.49 -2.32 11.47
N TYR A 346 -11.74 -1.48 10.74
CA TYR A 346 -10.62 -1.91 9.91
C TYR A 346 -9.54 -2.63 10.75
N ILE A 347 -9.23 -2.09 11.93
CA ILE A 347 -8.18 -2.59 12.82
C ILE A 347 -8.65 -3.85 13.55
N GLY A 348 -9.88 -3.88 14.06
CA GLY A 348 -10.45 -5.04 14.73
C GLY A 348 -10.48 -6.27 13.84
N SER A 349 -10.99 -6.13 12.60
CA SER A 349 -11.05 -7.23 11.63
C SER A 349 -9.67 -7.78 11.26
N ARG A 350 -8.64 -6.93 11.19
CA ARG A 350 -7.24 -7.35 10.93
C ARG A 350 -6.55 -7.94 12.14
N THR A 351 -6.85 -7.46 13.34
CA THR A 351 -6.37 -8.04 14.59
C THR A 351 -6.90 -9.46 14.78
N LEU A 352 -8.19 -9.69 14.49
CA LEU A 352 -8.79 -11.02 14.54
C LEU A 352 -8.25 -11.96 13.43
N PHE A 353 -8.09 -11.46 12.21
CA PHE A 353 -7.40 -12.20 11.14
C PHE A 353 -5.99 -12.62 11.59
N ALA A 354 -5.19 -11.70 12.15
CA ALA A 354 -3.83 -11.96 12.60
C ALA A 354 -3.77 -13.02 13.73
N LEU A 355 -4.65 -12.91 14.74
CA LEU A 355 -4.82 -13.92 15.79
C LEU A 355 -5.16 -15.30 15.22
N ALA A 356 -6.09 -15.38 14.28
CA ALA A 356 -6.49 -16.64 13.66
C ALA A 356 -5.37 -17.21 12.81
N ALA A 357 -4.66 -16.35 12.10
CA ALA A 357 -3.49 -16.68 11.33
C ALA A 357 -2.45 -17.35 12.26
N GLU A 358 -2.08 -16.74 13.39
CA GLU A 358 -1.20 -17.30 14.45
C GLU A 358 -1.69 -18.60 15.13
N GLY A 359 -2.87 -19.11 14.79
CA GLY A 359 -3.48 -20.25 15.48
C GLY A 359 -3.99 -19.91 16.89
N LYS A 360 -4.06 -18.62 17.22
CA LYS A 360 -4.60 -18.09 18.49
C LYS A 360 -6.10 -17.76 18.41
N ALA A 361 -6.72 -17.92 17.25
CA ALA A 361 -8.18 -17.87 17.03
C ALA A 361 -8.61 -18.86 15.93
N PRO A 362 -9.92 -19.16 15.76
CA PRO A 362 -10.42 -20.15 14.80
C PRO A 362 -10.03 -19.87 13.34
N ARG A 363 -9.71 -20.93 12.57
CA ARG A 363 -9.19 -20.84 11.20
C ARG A 363 -10.11 -20.08 10.22
N ILE A 364 -11.44 -20.08 10.44
CA ILE A 364 -12.42 -19.36 9.62
C ILE A 364 -12.09 -17.87 9.44
N PHE A 365 -11.49 -17.22 10.44
CA PHE A 365 -11.15 -15.80 10.35
C PHE A 365 -9.92 -15.49 9.47
N LYS A 366 -9.26 -16.52 8.90
CA LYS A 366 -8.21 -16.36 7.89
C LYS A 366 -8.77 -16.15 6.47
N MET A 367 -10.06 -16.41 6.22
CA MET A 367 -10.63 -16.27 4.87
C MET A 367 -10.69 -14.80 4.46
N VAL A 368 -10.26 -14.50 3.22
CA VAL A 368 -10.33 -13.17 2.61
C VAL A 368 -11.22 -13.19 1.37
N ASN A 369 -11.76 -12.04 0.99
CA ASN A 369 -12.49 -11.87 -0.28
C ASN A 369 -11.53 -11.52 -1.43
N LYS A 370 -12.04 -11.45 -2.66
CA LYS A 370 -11.30 -11.08 -3.88
C LYS A 370 -10.48 -9.77 -3.75
N HIS A 371 -11.00 -8.79 -3.00
CA HIS A 371 -10.32 -7.51 -2.75
C HIS A 371 -9.31 -7.57 -1.59
N GLY A 372 -9.25 -8.72 -0.91
CA GLY A 372 -8.38 -9.00 0.22
C GLY A 372 -8.99 -8.81 1.60
N THR A 373 -10.20 -8.25 1.72
CA THR A 373 -10.78 -7.97 3.04
C THR A 373 -11.08 -9.30 3.76
N PRO A 374 -10.64 -9.50 5.02
CA PRO A 374 -10.91 -10.70 5.80
C PRO A 374 -12.38 -10.73 6.23
N TRP A 375 -13.25 -11.23 5.35
CA TRP A 375 -14.69 -10.99 5.45
C TRP A 375 -15.37 -11.65 6.66
N PRO A 376 -14.99 -12.86 7.15
CA PRO A 376 -15.60 -13.40 8.37
C PRO A 376 -15.16 -12.64 9.62
N ALA A 377 -13.90 -12.17 9.64
CA ALA A 377 -13.38 -11.35 10.72
C ALA A 377 -14.04 -9.97 10.74
N LEU A 378 -14.32 -9.39 9.56
CA LEU A 378 -15.10 -8.17 9.41
C LEU A 378 -16.55 -8.35 9.87
N LEU A 379 -17.24 -9.42 9.46
CA LEU A 379 -18.60 -9.71 9.92
C LEU A 379 -18.66 -9.90 11.44
N PHE A 380 -17.72 -10.65 12.02
CA PHE A 380 -17.64 -10.82 13.47
C PHE A 380 -17.46 -9.48 14.19
N CYS A 381 -16.53 -8.63 13.74
CA CYS A 381 -16.35 -7.30 14.35
C CYS A 381 -17.56 -6.38 14.15
N THR A 382 -18.26 -6.52 13.00
CA THR A 382 -19.48 -5.78 12.69
C THR A 382 -20.65 -6.25 13.58
N ALA A 383 -20.72 -7.52 13.96
CA ALA A 383 -21.72 -8.03 14.91
C ALA A 383 -21.61 -7.35 16.28
N PHE A 384 -20.41 -7.01 16.75
CA PHE A 384 -20.22 -6.22 17.98
C PHE A 384 -20.64 -4.76 17.83
N CYS A 385 -20.72 -4.21 16.61
CA CYS A 385 -21.24 -2.85 16.40
C CYS A 385 -22.71 -2.73 16.82
N PHE A 386 -23.49 -3.82 16.81
CA PHE A 386 -24.87 -3.85 17.31
C PHE A 386 -24.99 -3.62 18.82
N LEU A 387 -23.89 -3.64 19.59
CA LEU A 387 -23.91 -3.18 20.99
C LEU A 387 -24.35 -1.72 21.13
N THR A 388 -24.23 -0.91 20.07
CA THR A 388 -24.73 0.47 20.04
C THR A 388 -26.25 0.58 20.31
N PHE A 389 -27.03 -0.47 19.98
CA PHE A 389 -28.48 -0.51 20.24
C PHE A 389 -28.86 -0.52 21.74
N LEU A 390 -27.89 -0.65 22.66
CA LEU A 390 -28.12 -0.36 24.09
C LEU A 390 -28.68 1.08 24.31
N ASN A 391 -28.40 2.03 23.41
CA ASN A 391 -28.94 3.40 23.41
C ASN A 391 -30.47 3.45 23.13
N VAL A 392 -31.09 2.34 22.72
CA VAL A 392 -32.56 2.26 22.58
C VAL A 392 -33.22 2.15 23.96
N GLN A 393 -32.61 1.46 24.92
CA GLN A 393 -33.14 1.29 26.28
C GLN A 393 -32.47 2.15 27.35
N LYS A 394 -31.24 2.63 27.10
CA LYS A 394 -30.43 3.46 28.00
C LYS A 394 -30.07 4.76 27.28
N SER A 395 -29.69 5.82 28.00
CA SER A 395 -29.29 7.06 27.32
C SER A 395 -27.94 6.87 26.60
N GLY A 396 -27.76 7.53 25.45
CA GLY A 396 -26.50 7.47 24.70
C GLY A 396 -25.27 7.89 25.51
N ALA A 397 -25.43 8.84 26.44
CA ALA A 397 -24.37 9.24 27.38
C ALA A 397 -24.00 8.12 28.39
N GLN A 398 -24.99 7.36 28.87
CA GLN A 398 -24.75 6.22 29.76
C GLN A 398 -24.04 5.08 29.01
N VAL A 399 -24.47 4.77 27.79
CA VAL A 399 -23.85 3.75 26.93
C VAL A 399 -22.42 4.16 26.53
N PHE A 400 -22.21 5.43 26.19
CA PHE A 400 -20.87 6.00 25.95
C PHE A 400 -19.97 5.82 27.17
N THR A 401 -20.47 6.11 28.38
CA THR A 401 -19.71 5.90 29.62
C THR A 401 -19.30 4.45 29.81
N TYR A 402 -20.21 3.48 29.57
CA TYR A 402 -19.90 2.04 29.66
C TYR A 402 -18.79 1.62 28.67
N PHE A 403 -18.88 2.07 27.42
CA PHE A 403 -17.89 1.72 26.40
C PHE A 403 -16.55 2.41 26.62
N VAL A 404 -16.54 3.70 26.96
CA VAL A 404 -15.31 4.43 27.37
C VAL A 404 -14.65 3.71 28.54
N ASN A 405 -15.42 3.27 29.54
CA ASN A 405 -14.87 2.54 30.69
C ASN A 405 -14.11 1.28 30.29
N LEU A 406 -14.71 0.45 29.43
CA LEU A 406 -14.13 -0.78 28.92
C LEU A 406 -12.90 -0.53 28.02
N VAL A 407 -13.04 0.36 27.04
CA VAL A 407 -11.95 0.71 26.09
C VAL A 407 -10.76 1.27 26.83
N THR A 408 -10.98 2.13 27.83
CA THR A 408 -9.91 2.70 28.65
C THR A 408 -9.15 1.61 29.41
N PHE A 409 -9.83 0.60 29.96
CA PHE A 409 -9.17 -0.51 30.63
C PHE A 409 -8.35 -1.38 29.65
N PHE A 410 -8.96 -1.80 28.54
CA PHE A 410 -8.27 -2.65 27.55
C PHE A 410 -7.09 -1.93 26.88
N GLY A 411 -7.24 -0.64 26.54
CA GLY A 411 -6.16 0.15 25.97
C GLY A 411 -5.01 0.40 26.95
N ALA A 412 -5.30 0.73 28.21
CA ALA A 412 -4.26 0.88 29.23
C ALA A 412 -3.52 -0.45 29.50
N THR A 413 -4.24 -1.57 29.54
CA THR A 413 -3.65 -2.92 29.63
C THR A 413 -2.76 -3.23 28.43
N THR A 414 -3.16 -2.82 27.22
CA THR A 414 -2.33 -2.92 26.01
C THR A 414 -1.03 -2.14 26.19
N TRP A 415 -1.10 -0.88 26.64
CA TRP A 415 0.08 -0.05 26.87
C TRP A 415 1.01 -0.61 27.95
N MET A 416 0.48 -1.09 29.07
CA MET A 416 1.27 -1.76 30.10
C MET A 416 2.03 -2.96 29.53
N CYS A 417 1.40 -3.77 28.67
CA CYS A 417 2.06 -4.90 28.02
C CYS A 417 3.13 -4.46 26.99
N ILE A 418 2.88 -3.41 26.22
CA ILE A 418 3.87 -2.83 25.27
C ILE A 418 5.09 -2.31 26.04
N VAL A 419 4.88 -1.55 27.11
CA VAL A 419 5.95 -0.97 27.93
C VAL A 419 6.74 -2.07 28.66
N TYR A 420 6.07 -3.08 29.21
CA TYR A 420 6.73 -4.25 29.80
C TYR A 420 7.56 -5.03 28.78
N THR A 421 7.03 -5.20 27.56
CA THR A 421 7.73 -5.80 26.42
C THR A 421 8.98 -4.98 26.04
N HIS A 422 8.91 -3.65 26.09
CA HIS A 422 10.08 -2.78 25.89
C HIS A 422 11.12 -2.90 27.02
N ILE A 423 10.71 -2.96 28.30
CA ILE A 423 11.60 -3.22 29.44
C ILE A 423 12.32 -4.57 29.27
N ARG A 424 11.61 -5.57 28.77
CA ARG A 424 12.12 -6.91 28.47
C ARG A 424 13.13 -6.92 27.31
N PHE A 425 12.82 -6.23 26.21
CA PHE A 425 13.75 -5.99 25.09
C PHE A 425 15.04 -5.27 25.55
N MET A 426 14.92 -4.23 26.38
CA MET A 426 16.05 -3.51 26.96
C MET A 426 16.93 -4.39 27.87
N LYS A 427 16.33 -5.32 28.62
CA LYS A 427 17.07 -6.34 29.37
C LYS A 427 17.77 -7.36 28.47
N ALA A 428 17.15 -7.75 27.35
CA ALA A 428 17.76 -8.66 26.37
C ALA A 428 18.99 -8.05 25.68
N LEU A 429 18.90 -6.81 25.21
CA LEU A 429 20.04 -6.07 24.64
C LEU A 429 21.24 -6.06 25.60
N LYS A 430 21.01 -5.71 26.88
CA LYS A 430 22.07 -5.72 27.91
C LYS A 430 22.62 -7.12 28.17
N ALA A 431 21.77 -8.15 28.16
CA ALA A 431 22.17 -9.53 28.41
C ALA A 431 22.96 -10.16 27.24
N GLN A 432 22.81 -9.64 26.03
CA GLN A 432 23.47 -10.10 24.80
C GLN A 432 24.61 -9.15 24.33
N GLY A 433 24.96 -8.13 25.12
CA GLY A 433 26.08 -7.23 24.82
C GLY A 433 25.83 -6.20 23.71
N ILE A 434 24.58 -6.03 23.25
CA ILE A 434 24.24 -5.14 22.13
C ILE A 434 24.09 -3.70 22.65
N SER A 435 24.91 -2.77 22.14
CA SER A 435 24.80 -1.35 22.50
C SER A 435 23.52 -0.73 21.96
N ARG A 436 22.87 0.10 22.78
CA ARG A 436 21.71 0.91 22.40
C ARG A 436 22.01 1.92 21.30
N ASP A 437 23.27 2.28 21.09
CA ASP A 437 23.68 3.27 20.10
C ASP A 437 23.61 2.73 18.67
N GLN A 438 23.53 1.41 18.52
CA GLN A 438 23.25 0.71 17.26
C GLN A 438 21.76 0.77 16.87
N LEU A 439 20.88 1.29 17.73
CA LEU A 439 19.44 1.37 17.45
C LEU A 439 19.11 2.63 16.63
N PRO A 440 18.37 2.52 15.50
CA PRO A 440 17.94 3.66 14.68
C PRO A 440 17.14 4.74 15.45
N TYR A 441 16.53 4.36 16.58
CA TYR A 441 15.88 5.28 17.50
C TYR A 441 16.11 4.88 18.95
N ARG A 442 16.54 5.85 19.77
CA ARG A 442 16.62 5.74 21.22
C ARG A 442 15.51 6.59 21.84
N ALA A 443 14.54 5.97 22.51
CA ALA A 443 13.54 6.70 23.28
C ALA A 443 14.22 7.47 24.43
N PRO A 444 13.78 8.72 24.73
CA PRO A 444 14.35 9.52 25.80
C PRO A 444 14.09 8.90 27.19
N PHE A 445 14.89 9.30 28.17
CA PHE A 445 14.78 8.89 29.59
C PHE A 445 14.88 7.38 29.89
N GLN A 446 15.18 6.53 28.90
CA GLN A 446 15.32 5.09 29.09
C GLN A 446 16.59 4.71 29.87
N PRO A 447 16.53 3.79 30.85
CA PRO A 447 15.43 2.84 31.09
C PRO A 447 14.32 3.34 32.03
N TRP A 448 14.54 4.44 32.76
CA TRP A 448 13.63 4.92 33.81
C TRP A 448 12.26 5.35 33.26
N GLY A 449 12.24 5.97 32.08
CA GLY A 449 11.00 6.41 31.42
C GLY A 449 10.00 5.28 31.14
N ALA A 450 10.47 4.06 30.82
CA ALA A 450 9.58 2.91 30.65
C ALA A 450 8.99 2.44 31.99
N TRP A 451 9.79 2.39 33.06
CA TRP A 451 9.28 2.07 34.39
C TRP A 451 8.28 3.09 34.91
N PHE A 452 8.57 4.39 34.73
CA PHE A 452 7.65 5.48 35.06
C PHE A 452 6.32 5.33 34.31
N ALA A 453 6.36 5.13 32.98
CA ALA A 453 5.15 4.92 32.18
C ALA A 453 4.34 3.70 32.65
N LEU A 454 5.00 2.57 32.93
CA LEU A 454 4.33 1.35 33.42
C LEU A 454 3.62 1.59 34.77
N VAL A 455 4.32 2.19 35.73
CA VAL A 455 3.78 2.45 37.07
C VAL A 455 2.65 3.48 37.01
N VAL A 456 2.81 4.59 36.29
CA VAL A 456 1.78 5.62 36.19
C VAL A 456 0.54 5.11 35.47
N THR A 457 0.69 4.37 34.35
CA THR A 457 -0.47 3.75 33.68
C THR A 457 -1.17 2.74 34.59
N PHE A 458 -0.42 1.94 35.36
CA PHE A 458 -1.00 1.01 36.33
C PHE A 458 -1.81 1.75 37.42
N VAL A 459 -1.25 2.78 38.05
CA VAL A 459 -1.92 3.52 39.12
C VAL A 459 -3.17 4.26 38.59
N ILE A 460 -3.11 4.89 37.41
CA ILE A 460 -4.28 5.51 36.77
C ILE A 460 -5.37 4.47 36.47
N THR A 461 -4.99 3.29 35.97
CA THR A 461 -5.93 2.21 35.67
C THR A 461 -6.54 1.61 36.95
N PHE A 462 -5.75 1.49 38.01
CA PHE A 462 -6.18 0.91 39.29
C PHE A 462 -7.20 1.79 40.02
N PHE A 463 -6.98 3.11 40.08
CA PHE A 463 -7.96 4.05 40.66
C PHE A 463 -8.90 4.66 39.61
N LYS A 464 -9.05 4.02 38.44
CA LYS A 464 -9.88 4.54 37.34
C LYS A 464 -11.33 4.77 37.76
N GLY A 465 -11.93 3.78 38.43
CA GLY A 465 -13.34 3.78 38.84
C GLY A 465 -13.53 4.19 40.30
N PHE A 466 -12.67 5.04 40.87
CA PHE A 466 -12.73 5.45 42.28
C PHE A 466 -14.09 6.08 42.66
N ASP A 467 -14.66 6.87 41.76
CA ASP A 467 -15.90 7.62 41.95
C ASP A 467 -17.14 6.70 41.98
N THR A 468 -17.05 5.55 41.32
CA THR A 468 -18.13 4.54 41.27
C THR A 468 -18.40 3.88 42.61
N LEU A 469 -17.44 3.94 43.55
CA LEU A 469 -17.56 3.46 44.93
C LEU A 469 -17.97 4.57 45.91
N MET A 470 -18.01 5.83 45.48
CA MET A 470 -18.51 6.93 46.29
C MET A 470 -20.04 6.95 46.28
N THR A 471 -20.67 7.39 47.37
CA THR A 471 -22.13 7.40 47.51
C THR A 471 -22.79 8.38 46.52
N PRO A 472 -23.84 7.98 45.77
CA PRO A 472 -24.40 6.63 45.65
C PRO A 472 -23.56 5.71 44.74
N VAL A 473 -23.34 4.47 45.20
CA VAL A 473 -22.51 3.48 44.51
C VAL A 473 -23.09 3.14 43.14
N ASN A 474 -22.25 3.23 42.10
CA ASN A 474 -22.63 2.97 40.71
C ASN A 474 -22.05 1.63 40.24
N ILE A 475 -22.74 0.53 40.57
CA ILE A 475 -22.32 -0.84 40.25
C ILE A 475 -22.08 -1.05 38.74
N PRO A 476 -22.93 -0.59 37.80
CA PRO A 476 -22.66 -0.71 36.36
C PRO A 476 -21.35 -0.04 35.90
N ASN A 477 -21.05 1.16 36.40
CA ASN A 477 -19.78 1.83 36.09
C ASN A 477 -18.58 1.17 36.77
N PHE A 478 -18.74 0.60 37.97
CA PHE A 478 -17.71 -0.18 38.64
C PHE A 478 -17.36 -1.43 37.81
N ILE A 479 -18.36 -2.23 37.43
CA ILE A 479 -18.15 -3.45 36.62
C ILE A 479 -17.50 -3.10 35.28
N THR A 480 -18.04 -2.14 34.54
CA THR A 480 -17.46 -1.73 33.23
C THR A 480 -16.07 -1.12 33.35
N SER A 481 -15.68 -0.59 34.51
CA SER A 481 -14.33 -0.06 34.75
C SER A 481 -13.28 -1.12 35.03
N TYR A 482 -13.65 -2.30 35.56
CA TYR A 482 -12.69 -3.29 36.05
C TYR A 482 -12.84 -4.70 35.46
N ILE A 483 -13.93 -5.03 34.76
CA ILE A 483 -14.15 -6.37 34.16
C ILE A 483 -13.06 -6.80 33.18
N GLY A 484 -12.34 -5.86 32.57
CA GLY A 484 -11.18 -6.18 31.74
C GLY A 484 -10.05 -6.88 32.51
N ALA A 485 -9.91 -6.67 33.83
CA ALA A 485 -8.87 -7.28 34.65
C ALA A 485 -9.01 -8.82 34.77
N PRO A 486 -10.15 -9.39 35.23
CA PRO A 486 -10.33 -10.84 35.25
C PRO A 486 -10.37 -11.44 33.84
N VAL A 487 -10.87 -10.71 32.82
CA VAL A 487 -10.86 -11.18 31.43
C VAL A 487 -9.43 -11.33 30.90
N PHE A 488 -8.58 -10.32 31.09
CA PHE A 488 -7.16 -10.40 30.73
C PHE A 488 -6.43 -11.50 31.53
N GLY A 489 -6.68 -11.55 32.85
CA GLY A 489 -6.09 -12.55 33.74
C GLY A 489 -6.46 -13.99 33.34
N PHE A 490 -7.73 -14.24 32.98
CA PHE A 490 -8.20 -15.53 32.50
C PHE A 490 -7.56 -15.93 31.17
N MET A 491 -7.46 -15.01 30.20
CA MET A 491 -6.79 -15.29 28.93
C MET A 491 -5.30 -15.59 29.10
N TRP A 492 -4.62 -14.82 29.97
CA TRP A 492 -3.19 -14.99 30.22
C TRP A 492 -2.88 -16.26 31.00
N LEU A 493 -3.54 -16.47 32.15
CA LEU A 493 -3.33 -17.65 32.99
C LEU A 493 -3.85 -18.92 32.33
N GLY A 494 -5.02 -18.88 31.68
CA GLY A 494 -5.61 -20.01 30.97
C GLY A 494 -4.69 -20.54 29.87
N TYR A 495 -4.21 -19.66 28.98
CA TYR A 495 -3.26 -20.05 27.93
C TYR A 495 -1.95 -20.57 28.53
N LYS A 496 -1.45 -19.92 29.59
CA LYS A 496 -0.20 -20.32 30.26
C LYS A 496 -0.28 -21.68 30.94
N LEU A 497 -1.41 -22.01 31.57
CA LEU A 497 -1.64 -23.31 32.21
C LEU A 497 -1.86 -24.42 31.17
N TRP A 498 -2.61 -24.13 30.11
CA TRP A 498 -2.92 -25.11 29.05
C TRP A 498 -1.69 -25.47 28.21
N TYR A 499 -0.98 -24.46 27.68
CA TYR A 499 0.21 -24.65 26.84
C TYR A 499 1.52 -24.68 27.63
N LYS A 500 1.47 -24.61 28.97
CA LYS A 500 2.61 -24.68 29.90
C LYS A 500 3.76 -23.73 29.54
N THR A 501 3.43 -22.53 29.07
CA THR A 501 4.41 -21.57 28.55
C THR A 501 5.29 -20.98 29.66
N LYS A 502 6.52 -20.62 29.30
CA LYS A 502 7.50 -20.02 30.21
C LYS A 502 7.90 -18.63 29.73
N VAL A 503 8.31 -17.78 30.69
CA VAL A 503 8.90 -16.48 30.36
C VAL A 503 10.29 -16.73 29.79
N ILE A 504 10.57 -16.20 28.61
CA ILE A 504 11.83 -16.41 27.88
C ILE A 504 12.99 -15.77 28.68
N PRO A 505 14.13 -16.45 28.90
CA PRO A 505 15.31 -15.84 29.52
C PRO A 505 15.89 -14.69 28.66
N PRO A 506 16.32 -13.55 29.21
CA PRO A 506 16.81 -12.41 28.41
C PRO A 506 17.97 -12.72 27.44
N ARG A 507 18.78 -13.75 27.73
CA ARG A 507 19.85 -14.23 26.85
C ARG A 507 19.35 -15.00 25.62
N GLU A 508 18.18 -15.62 25.73
CA GLU A 508 17.53 -16.46 24.70
C GLU A 508 16.48 -15.68 23.88
N VAL A 509 16.19 -14.44 24.26
CA VAL A 509 15.28 -13.57 23.51
C VAL A 509 15.86 -13.34 22.11
N ASP A 510 15.11 -13.75 21.09
CA ASP A 510 15.50 -13.54 19.70
C ASP A 510 15.47 -12.04 19.33
N LEU A 511 16.65 -11.47 19.11
CA LEU A 511 16.86 -10.10 18.63
C LEU A 511 17.35 -10.02 17.17
N ILE A 512 17.50 -11.15 16.47
CA ILE A 512 18.22 -11.24 15.19
C ILE A 512 17.31 -11.63 14.01
N THR A 513 16.33 -12.53 14.21
CA THR A 513 15.46 -13.00 13.12
C THR A 513 14.68 -11.83 12.50
N GLY A 514 14.74 -11.68 11.17
CA GLY A 514 14.12 -10.56 10.46
C GLY A 514 14.96 -9.28 10.42
N LYS A 515 16.17 -9.25 11.00
CA LYS A 515 17.02 -8.05 11.03
C LYS A 515 17.71 -7.80 9.68
N ARG A 516 18.37 -8.83 9.11
CA ARG A 516 19.18 -8.71 7.88
C ARG A 516 18.33 -8.20 6.71
N GLU A 517 17.08 -8.64 6.66
CA GLU A 517 16.09 -8.20 5.67
C GLU A 517 15.84 -6.69 5.68
N ILE A 518 15.82 -6.08 6.88
CA ILE A 518 15.58 -4.65 7.08
C ILE A 518 16.89 -3.85 6.89
N ASP A 519 18.05 -4.45 7.18
CA ASP A 519 19.35 -3.89 6.81
C ASP A 519 19.48 -3.80 5.27
N GLU A 520 19.19 -4.89 4.54
CA GLU A 520 19.18 -4.95 3.07
C GLU A 520 18.20 -3.93 2.43
N GLU A 521 16.99 -3.78 2.97
CA GLU A 521 16.00 -2.79 2.47
C GLU A 521 16.49 -1.34 2.70
N GLU A 522 17.13 -1.06 3.84
CA GLU A 522 17.69 0.25 4.14
C GLU A 522 18.86 0.59 3.22
N GLU A 523 19.79 -0.34 2.98
CA GLU A 523 20.92 -0.16 2.05
C GLU A 523 20.44 0.14 0.63
N GLN A 524 19.49 -0.64 0.10
CA GLN A 524 18.90 -0.40 -1.22
C GLN A 524 18.24 0.98 -1.32
N TYR A 525 17.50 1.40 -0.30
CA TYR A 525 16.87 2.71 -0.25
C TYR A 525 17.90 3.86 -0.13
N LEU A 526 18.97 3.67 0.64
CA LEU A 526 20.04 4.64 0.78
C LEU A 526 20.82 4.80 -0.53
N ALA A 527 21.11 3.72 -1.25
CA ALA A 527 21.71 3.76 -2.58
C ALA A 527 20.84 4.53 -3.59
N GLN A 528 19.53 4.21 -3.64
CA GLN A 528 18.56 4.96 -4.45
C GLN A 528 18.51 6.45 -4.08
N GLN A 529 18.71 6.80 -2.81
CA GLN A 529 18.65 8.19 -2.34
C GLN A 529 19.96 8.96 -2.59
N ALA A 530 21.11 8.28 -2.56
CA ALA A 530 22.39 8.83 -2.95
C ALA A 530 22.41 9.18 -4.45
N ALA A 531 21.84 8.31 -5.29
CA ALA A 531 21.69 8.52 -6.73
C ALA A 531 20.82 9.74 -7.12
N LEU A 532 20.02 10.30 -6.19
CA LEU A 532 19.16 11.47 -6.45
C LEU A 532 19.83 12.84 -6.21
N GLY A 533 21.09 12.85 -5.75
CA GLY A 533 21.91 14.05 -5.55
C GLY A 533 21.48 14.99 -4.40
N PRO A 534 22.31 16.00 -4.06
CA PRO A 534 22.00 16.97 -3.02
C PRO A 534 20.93 17.98 -3.47
N ARG A 535 19.71 17.88 -2.91
CA ARG A 535 18.58 18.79 -3.20
C ARG A 535 18.41 19.89 -2.15
N ASN A 536 18.16 21.12 -2.60
CA ASN A 536 17.90 22.29 -1.77
C ASN A 536 16.51 22.25 -1.09
N TRP A 537 16.34 23.00 0.01
CA TRP A 537 15.09 22.97 0.79
C TRP A 537 13.85 23.38 -0.01
N LYS A 538 13.98 24.36 -0.91
CA LYS A 538 12.92 24.79 -1.83
C LYS A 538 12.53 23.67 -2.81
N GLN A 539 13.50 22.93 -3.38
CA GLN A 539 13.23 21.77 -4.24
C GLN A 539 12.52 20.66 -3.47
N ARG A 540 12.96 20.33 -2.25
CA ARG A 540 12.29 19.34 -1.39
C ARG A 540 10.84 19.73 -1.06
N MET A 541 10.56 21.02 -0.88
CA MET A 541 9.21 21.53 -0.65
C MET A 541 8.36 21.52 -1.92
N TRP A 542 8.94 21.86 -3.08
CA TRP A 542 8.29 21.76 -4.38
C TRP A 542 7.98 20.32 -4.80
N ASP A 543 8.90 19.38 -4.60
CA ASP A 543 8.70 17.94 -4.80
C ASP A 543 7.55 17.42 -3.92
N ALA A 544 7.52 17.84 -2.66
CA ALA A 544 6.44 17.50 -1.73
C ALA A 544 5.08 18.08 -2.20
N LEU A 545 5.03 19.35 -2.60
CA LEU A 545 3.81 20.00 -3.10
C LEU A 545 3.32 19.38 -4.42
N ARG A 546 4.21 19.09 -5.38
CA ARG A 546 3.87 18.35 -6.62
C ARG A 546 3.27 16.97 -6.30
N SER A 547 3.85 16.24 -5.32
CA SER A 547 3.31 14.93 -4.88
C SER A 547 1.90 15.01 -4.24
N VAL A 548 1.56 16.14 -3.61
CA VAL A 548 0.25 16.42 -3.02
C VAL A 548 -0.77 16.81 -4.10
N ILE A 549 -0.43 17.80 -4.94
CA ILE A 549 -1.30 18.38 -5.97
C ILE A 549 -1.61 17.37 -7.10
N GLY A 550 -0.81 16.32 -7.26
CA GLY A 550 -1.10 15.23 -8.19
C GLY A 550 -0.65 15.48 -9.62
N LYS A 551 -0.09 16.66 -9.92
CA LYS A 551 0.76 16.86 -11.10
C LYS A 551 2.09 16.13 -10.90
N ARG A 552 2.28 15.03 -11.63
CA ARG A 552 3.61 14.50 -11.93
C ARG A 552 4.22 15.38 -13.00
N GLU A 553 5.22 16.17 -12.63
CA GLU A 553 6.15 16.77 -13.58
C GLU A 553 7.53 16.17 -13.35
N THR A 554 7.93 15.38 -14.35
CA THR A 554 9.25 15.39 -14.98
C THR A 554 10.17 16.53 -14.55
N ILE A 555 11.44 16.18 -14.30
CA ILE A 555 12.52 17.15 -14.19
C ILE A 555 13.06 17.38 -15.61
N LEU A 556 12.69 18.50 -16.22
CA LEU A 556 13.34 19.08 -17.40
C LEU A 556 13.43 20.61 -17.21
N PRO A 557 14.40 21.30 -17.87
CA PRO A 557 14.57 22.76 -17.74
C PRO A 557 13.47 23.54 -18.44
N GLU A 558 13.28 24.80 -18.02
CA GLU A 558 12.34 25.75 -18.64
C GLU A 558 12.81 26.19 -20.04
N LEU A 559 11.94 26.06 -21.05
CA LEU A 559 11.94 26.89 -22.26
C LEU A 559 10.50 27.20 -22.68
N ASP A 560 10.30 28.48 -23.01
CA ASP A 560 9.11 29.23 -23.48
C ASP A 560 7.71 28.60 -23.62
N GLY A 561 6.75 29.27 -22.98
CA GLY A 561 5.85 30.16 -23.73
C GLY A 561 4.74 29.54 -24.61
N GLY A 562 3.68 29.01 -23.97
CA GLY A 562 2.43 28.68 -24.68
C GLY A 562 1.23 28.54 -23.74
N GLU A 563 0.12 29.23 -24.03
CA GLU A 563 -1.11 29.17 -23.22
C GLU A 563 -1.86 27.85 -23.37
N HIS A 564 -1.79 26.98 -22.36
CA HIS A 564 -2.61 25.75 -22.34
C HIS A 564 -4.05 26.01 -21.88
N ARG A 565 -5.01 25.87 -22.81
CA ARG A 565 -6.41 25.56 -22.45
C ARG A 565 -6.48 24.14 -21.86
N LEU A 566 -7.11 24.00 -20.70
CA LEU A 566 -7.33 22.72 -20.02
C LEU A 566 -8.60 22.03 -20.55
N ASP A 567 -8.45 20.81 -21.06
CA ASP A 567 -9.58 19.90 -21.27
C ASP A 567 -10.09 19.37 -19.89
N SER A 568 -11.41 19.26 -19.76
CA SER A 568 -12.13 19.05 -18.50
C SER A 568 -12.56 17.60 -18.27
N SER A 569 -12.20 16.68 -19.17
CA SER A 569 -12.76 15.32 -19.27
C SER A 569 -12.17 14.26 -18.30
N MET A 570 -10.96 14.46 -17.75
CA MET A 570 -10.29 13.46 -16.89
C MET A 570 -10.12 13.90 -15.43
N ALA A 571 -11.22 13.85 -14.67
CA ALA A 571 -11.17 13.92 -13.21
C ALA A 571 -10.48 12.66 -12.60
N PRO A 572 -9.37 12.78 -11.84
CA PRO A 572 -8.66 11.64 -11.27
C PRO A 572 -9.53 10.81 -10.32
N VAL A 573 -9.13 9.57 -10.04
CA VAL A 573 -9.85 8.65 -9.13
C VAL A 573 -10.16 9.30 -7.77
N SER A 574 -9.26 10.14 -7.25
CA SER A 574 -9.50 10.92 -6.02
C SER A 574 -10.70 11.88 -6.12
N LEU A 575 -10.94 12.49 -7.29
CA LEU A 575 -12.09 13.35 -7.54
C LEU A 575 -13.38 12.54 -7.74
N ARG A 576 -13.32 11.32 -8.30
CA ARG A 576 -14.49 10.42 -8.37
C ARG A 576 -14.87 9.84 -7.00
N SER A 577 -13.88 9.46 -6.18
CA SER A 577 -14.11 9.03 -4.79
C SER A 577 -14.57 10.19 -3.91
N LEU A 578 -14.00 11.40 -4.09
CA LEU A 578 -14.50 12.60 -3.43
C LEU A 578 -15.94 12.89 -3.86
N ALA A 579 -16.25 12.93 -5.17
CA ALA A 579 -17.61 13.12 -5.66
C ALA A 579 -18.60 12.05 -5.15
N PHE A 580 -18.19 10.80 -4.99
CA PHE A 580 -19.04 9.76 -4.39
C PHE A 580 -19.32 10.01 -2.90
N VAL A 581 -18.30 10.38 -2.12
CA VAL A 581 -18.44 10.74 -0.69
C VAL A 581 -19.22 12.05 -0.52
N THR A 582 -18.97 13.05 -1.36
CA THR A 582 -19.71 14.31 -1.41
C THR A 582 -21.15 14.04 -1.83
N SER A 583 -21.43 13.17 -2.78
CA SER A 583 -22.79 12.75 -3.13
C SER A 583 -23.48 12.04 -1.96
N ILE A 584 -22.82 11.13 -1.24
CA ILE A 584 -23.40 10.49 -0.04
C ILE A 584 -23.66 11.52 1.07
N LEU A 585 -22.72 12.44 1.33
CA LEU A 585 -22.92 13.54 2.28
C LEU A 585 -24.05 14.48 1.83
N VAL A 586 -24.15 14.78 0.55
CA VAL A 586 -25.23 15.58 -0.05
C VAL A 586 -26.56 14.83 -0.01
N THR A 587 -26.59 13.51 -0.16
CA THR A 587 -27.80 12.69 0.01
C THR A 587 -28.22 12.66 1.49
N LEU A 588 -27.29 12.52 2.43
CA LEU A 588 -27.58 12.59 3.87
C LEU A 588 -28.04 14.00 4.30
N LEU A 589 -27.44 15.05 3.74
CA LEU A 589 -27.84 16.45 3.95
C LEU A 589 -29.16 16.79 3.25
N ALA A 590 -29.46 16.20 2.09
CA ALA A 590 -30.75 16.31 1.41
C ALA A 590 -31.85 15.53 2.15
N TYR A 591 -31.49 14.41 2.79
CA TYR A 591 -32.41 13.69 3.67
C TYR A 591 -32.67 14.48 4.96
N ALA A 592 -31.66 15.15 5.51
CA ALA A 592 -31.83 16.12 6.60
C ALA A 592 -32.66 17.36 6.17
N TYR A 593 -32.51 17.83 4.93
CA TYR A 593 -33.31 18.90 4.33
C TYR A 593 -34.80 18.55 4.24
N ILE A 594 -35.13 17.30 3.89
CA ILE A 594 -36.51 16.77 3.92
C ILE A 594 -37.10 16.79 5.34
N ILE A 595 -36.25 16.70 6.38
CA ILE A 595 -36.68 16.65 7.79
C ILE A 595 -36.89 18.05 8.39
N SER A 596 -36.04 19.03 8.05
CA SER A 596 -36.11 20.42 8.55
C SER A 596 -35.61 21.47 7.53
N PRO A 597 -36.49 21.99 6.63
CA PRO A 597 -36.07 22.85 5.51
C PRO A 597 -35.47 24.22 5.92
N GLU A 598 -35.99 24.82 6.99
CA GLU A 598 -35.71 26.22 7.37
C GLU A 598 -34.26 26.47 7.79
N VAL A 599 -33.62 25.48 8.44
CA VAL A 599 -32.24 25.58 8.95
C VAL A 599 -31.20 25.55 7.82
N VAL A 600 -31.49 24.82 6.74
CA VAL A 600 -30.54 24.62 5.64
C VAL A 600 -30.57 25.81 4.67
N GLN A 601 -31.74 26.39 4.42
CA GLN A 601 -31.89 27.56 3.53
C GLN A 601 -31.05 28.76 3.98
N GLN A 602 -31.03 29.09 5.28
CA GLN A 602 -30.24 30.22 5.78
C GLN A 602 -28.73 29.97 5.83
N THR A 603 -28.29 28.71 5.90
CA THR A 603 -26.89 28.38 6.22
C THR A 603 -26.04 27.97 5.00
N PHE A 604 -26.64 27.36 3.97
CA PHE A 604 -25.90 26.74 2.87
C PHE A 604 -26.22 27.26 1.46
N PHE A 605 -27.45 27.73 1.20
CA PHE A 605 -27.88 28.00 -0.18
C PHE A 605 -27.55 29.41 -0.68
N THR A 606 -27.56 30.43 0.19
CA THR A 606 -27.28 31.83 -0.16
C THR A 606 -25.87 32.05 -0.75
N PRO A 607 -24.78 31.42 -0.25
CA PRO A 607 -23.45 31.56 -0.84
C PRO A 607 -23.26 30.80 -2.16
N ILE A 608 -23.98 29.70 -2.37
CA ILE A 608 -23.77 28.78 -3.50
C ILE A 608 -24.58 29.22 -4.74
N ALA A 609 -25.77 29.78 -4.55
CA ALA A 609 -26.62 30.26 -5.64
C ALA A 609 -25.96 31.35 -6.51
N TYR A 610 -25.01 32.12 -5.95
CA TYR A 610 -24.28 33.14 -6.70
C TYR A 610 -23.21 32.58 -7.66
N LEU A 611 -22.78 31.32 -7.48
CA LEU A 611 -21.74 30.69 -8.30
C LEU A 611 -22.30 29.94 -9.51
N THR A 612 -23.53 29.42 -9.43
CA THR A 612 -24.11 28.53 -10.44
C THR A 612 -24.77 29.26 -11.61
N THR A 613 -25.30 30.47 -11.39
CA THR A 613 -26.02 31.25 -12.43
C THR A 613 -25.12 31.70 -13.58
N SER A 614 -23.80 31.80 -13.37
CA SER A 614 -22.83 32.24 -14.39
C SER A 614 -22.43 31.14 -15.38
N ILE A 615 -22.66 29.86 -15.07
CA ILE A 615 -22.13 28.73 -15.86
C ILE A 615 -23.16 28.18 -16.86
N VAL A 616 -24.47 28.27 -16.57
CA VAL A 616 -25.52 27.58 -17.32
C VAL A 616 -25.90 28.27 -18.66
N LYS A 617 -25.41 29.49 -18.94
CA LYS A 617 -25.78 30.25 -20.15
C LYS A 617 -25.03 29.84 -21.45
N ALA A 618 -24.13 28.86 -21.42
CA ALA A 618 -23.29 28.50 -22.57
C ALA A 618 -23.33 27.00 -22.91
N SER A 619 -24.44 26.52 -23.50
CA SER A 619 -24.47 25.44 -24.51
C SER A 619 -25.91 25.03 -24.86
N ILE A 620 -26.42 25.42 -26.04
CA ILE A 620 -27.54 24.75 -26.73
C ILE A 620 -27.28 24.80 -28.24
N HIS A 621 -27.14 23.63 -28.88
CA HIS A 621 -27.44 23.42 -30.30
C HIS A 621 -27.80 21.95 -30.59
N THR A 622 -28.51 21.73 -31.69
CA THR A 622 -29.43 20.59 -31.92
C THR A 622 -28.93 19.66 -33.06
N PRO A 623 -29.27 18.36 -33.13
CA PRO A 623 -28.61 17.41 -34.04
C PRO A 623 -29.40 17.02 -35.31
N GLN A 624 -28.65 16.62 -36.35
CA GLN A 624 -29.03 15.86 -37.57
C GLN A 624 -27.76 15.16 -38.09
N SER A 625 -27.75 14.09 -38.89
CA SER A 625 -28.75 13.06 -39.24
C SER A 625 -27.99 11.83 -39.79
N SER A 626 -28.64 10.65 -39.86
CA SER A 626 -28.01 9.36 -40.21
C SER A 626 -27.83 9.12 -41.71
N GLN A 627 -26.70 8.51 -42.11
CA GLN A 627 -26.58 7.73 -43.35
C GLN A 627 -25.80 6.43 -43.14
N THR A 628 -26.25 5.35 -43.79
CA THR A 628 -25.66 4.01 -43.82
C THR A 628 -24.98 3.78 -45.17
N VAL A 629 -23.76 3.23 -45.17
CA VAL A 629 -23.04 2.83 -46.41
C VAL A 629 -22.43 1.42 -46.26
N SER A 630 -22.33 0.72 -47.39
CA SER A 630 -22.05 -0.70 -47.56
C SER A 630 -20.66 -1.18 -47.13
N MET A 631 -20.54 -2.49 -46.86
CA MET A 631 -19.30 -3.19 -46.55
C MET A 631 -18.37 -3.31 -47.77
N ALA A 632 -17.36 -2.44 -47.85
CA ALA A 632 -16.01 -2.94 -48.07
C ALA A 632 -15.45 -3.39 -46.71
N SER A 633 -14.46 -4.29 -46.68
CA SER A 633 -13.69 -4.55 -45.45
C SER A 633 -12.87 -3.30 -45.13
N GLN A 634 -13.46 -2.36 -44.38
CA GLN A 634 -12.81 -1.10 -44.06
C GLN A 634 -11.47 -1.35 -43.37
N SER A 635 -10.44 -0.62 -43.80
CA SER A 635 -9.15 -0.55 -43.12
C SER A 635 -9.33 0.23 -41.82
N ILE A 636 -9.68 -0.49 -40.75
CA ILE A 636 -9.95 0.06 -39.43
C ILE A 636 -8.61 0.11 -38.69
N SER A 637 -8.02 1.31 -38.67
CA SER A 637 -6.74 1.54 -38.00
C SER A 637 -6.86 1.45 -36.49
N ARG A 638 -5.90 0.74 -35.89
CA ARG A 638 -5.58 0.84 -34.47
C ARG A 638 -5.24 2.28 -34.07
N SER A 639 -5.45 2.60 -32.80
CA SER A 639 -5.20 3.89 -32.15
C SER A 639 -4.14 3.75 -31.06
N VAL A 640 -3.54 4.87 -30.61
CA VAL A 640 -2.55 4.85 -29.51
C VAL A 640 -3.29 4.76 -28.18
N THR A 641 -3.20 3.60 -27.51
CA THR A 641 -3.77 3.42 -26.16
C THR A 641 -2.82 3.92 -25.07
N LYS A 642 -1.51 3.96 -25.34
CA LYS A 642 -0.49 4.36 -24.36
C LYS A 642 0.81 4.81 -25.00
N LYS A 643 1.33 5.97 -24.57
CA LYS A 643 2.64 6.53 -24.91
C LYS A 643 3.60 6.35 -23.74
N VAL A 644 4.81 5.83 -23.99
CA VAL A 644 5.86 5.63 -22.98
C VAL A 644 7.21 6.07 -23.53
N TYR A 645 7.95 6.90 -22.80
CA TYR A 645 9.31 7.29 -23.17
C TYR A 645 10.32 6.23 -22.70
N ALA A 646 11.17 5.74 -23.61
CA ALA A 646 12.24 4.80 -23.31
C ALA A 646 13.49 5.55 -22.81
N ALA A 647 13.56 5.71 -21.48
CA ALA A 647 14.69 6.32 -20.80
C ALA A 647 15.92 5.41 -20.77
N GLU A 648 17.10 6.02 -20.79
CA GLU A 648 18.38 5.32 -20.64
C GLU A 648 18.50 4.69 -19.26
N THR A 649 18.99 3.45 -19.24
CA THR A 649 19.15 2.58 -18.08
C THR A 649 20.48 1.81 -18.27
N PRO A 650 21.34 1.69 -17.24
CA PRO A 650 22.51 0.84 -17.33
C PRO A 650 22.11 -0.65 -17.27
N GLU A 651 22.75 -1.49 -18.08
CA GLU A 651 22.51 -2.93 -18.16
C GLU A 651 23.81 -3.70 -18.46
N GLY A 652 23.86 -4.99 -18.14
CA GLY A 652 25.04 -5.83 -18.41
C GLY A 652 26.35 -5.29 -17.80
N ALA A 653 27.47 -5.50 -18.50
CA ALA A 653 28.78 -5.03 -18.08
C ALA A 653 29.02 -3.56 -18.51
N GLY A 654 28.19 -2.63 -18.03
CA GLY A 654 28.38 -1.19 -18.31
C GLY A 654 27.77 -0.68 -19.63
N ALA A 655 26.87 -1.45 -20.26
CA ALA A 655 26.11 -0.99 -21.42
C ALA A 655 25.05 0.04 -21.00
N VAL A 656 24.67 0.93 -21.91
CA VAL A 656 23.53 1.85 -21.72
C VAL A 656 22.43 1.49 -22.71
N VAL A 657 21.24 1.19 -22.19
CA VAL A 657 20.09 0.75 -22.97
C VAL A 657 18.86 1.62 -22.70
N ARG A 658 18.09 1.92 -23.74
CA ARG A 658 16.79 2.59 -23.65
C ARG A 658 15.70 1.53 -23.53
N ARG A 659 15.32 1.20 -22.29
CA ARG A 659 14.35 0.15 -21.98
C ARG A 659 12.91 0.60 -22.23
N SER A 660 12.30 0.03 -23.25
CA SER A 660 10.93 0.27 -23.70
C SER A 660 9.95 -0.70 -23.02
N ILE A 661 9.92 -1.96 -23.48
CA ILE A 661 9.12 -3.05 -22.91
C ILE A 661 9.89 -3.67 -21.73
N GLY A 662 9.20 -4.21 -20.73
CA GLY A 662 9.81 -4.69 -19.48
C GLY A 662 10.02 -3.58 -18.44
N SER A 663 9.93 -2.30 -18.83
CA SER A 663 9.85 -1.17 -17.91
C SER A 663 8.64 -1.26 -16.97
N MET A 664 8.65 -0.58 -15.82
CA MET A 664 7.49 -0.54 -14.90
C MET A 664 6.19 -0.08 -15.58
N SER A 665 6.30 0.67 -16.68
CA SER A 665 5.17 1.12 -17.49
C SER A 665 4.62 0.02 -18.40
N LEU A 666 5.45 -0.90 -18.91
CA LEU A 666 5.12 -1.91 -19.93
C LEU A 666 5.65 -3.31 -19.57
N ARG A 667 5.51 -3.72 -18.31
CA ARG A 667 6.01 -5.02 -17.81
C ARG A 667 5.15 -6.23 -18.19
N ASN A 668 3.88 -6.02 -18.55
CA ASN A 668 2.89 -7.08 -18.79
C ASN A 668 2.27 -6.92 -20.19
N LEU A 669 3.08 -6.91 -21.26
CA LEU A 669 2.61 -6.70 -22.64
C LEU A 669 2.76 -8.00 -23.46
N SER A 670 1.99 -9.03 -23.12
CA SER A 670 2.05 -10.37 -23.76
C SER A 670 2.01 -10.27 -25.30
N PRO A 671 2.89 -10.96 -26.06
CA PRO A 671 3.92 -11.92 -25.61
C PRO A 671 5.28 -11.28 -25.23
N PHE A 672 5.39 -9.95 -25.23
CA PHE A 672 6.67 -9.24 -25.09
C PHE A 672 7.11 -9.08 -23.64
N LEU A 673 8.35 -9.50 -23.38
CA LEU A 673 8.98 -9.49 -22.05
C LEU A 673 9.86 -8.25 -21.85
N MET A 674 10.63 -7.90 -22.89
CA MET A 674 11.60 -6.81 -22.88
C MET A 674 11.81 -6.26 -24.29
N LEU A 675 12.09 -4.96 -24.40
CA LEU A 675 12.65 -4.35 -25.60
C LEU A 675 13.63 -3.27 -25.18
N ASP A 676 14.89 -3.47 -25.52
CA ASP A 676 15.97 -2.53 -25.25
C ASP A 676 16.53 -1.99 -26.56
N HIS A 677 16.63 -0.67 -26.69
CA HIS A 677 17.41 -0.01 -27.72
C HIS A 677 18.79 0.31 -27.14
N PHE A 678 19.80 -0.50 -27.47
CA PHE A 678 21.13 -0.43 -26.86
C PHE A 678 22.10 0.41 -27.68
N HIS A 679 23.01 1.11 -27.01
CA HIS A 679 24.19 1.75 -27.59
C HIS A 679 25.39 1.37 -26.72
N LEU A 680 26.34 0.64 -27.30
CA LEU A 680 27.49 0.08 -26.60
C LEU A 680 28.72 0.97 -26.80
N THR A 681 29.48 1.19 -25.74
CA THR A 681 30.75 1.95 -25.75
C THR A 681 31.92 1.04 -25.36
N PRO A 682 33.17 1.38 -25.73
CA PRO A 682 34.34 0.56 -25.40
C PRO A 682 34.41 0.22 -23.91
N GLY A 683 34.54 -1.08 -23.60
CA GLY A 683 34.46 -1.60 -22.23
C GLY A 683 33.06 -2.03 -21.78
N SER A 684 32.06 -2.04 -22.67
CA SER A 684 30.72 -2.58 -22.40
C SER A 684 30.38 -3.81 -23.25
N GLY A 685 29.41 -4.62 -22.79
CA GLY A 685 28.92 -5.81 -23.50
C GLY A 685 28.02 -6.71 -22.64
N PHE A 686 27.58 -7.83 -23.22
CA PHE A 686 26.74 -8.84 -22.56
C PHE A 686 27.51 -10.17 -22.44
N PRO A 687 28.35 -10.35 -21.40
CA PRO A 687 29.10 -11.59 -21.17
C PRO A 687 28.16 -12.76 -20.81
N ASP A 688 28.74 -13.95 -20.65
CA ASP A 688 28.08 -15.24 -20.40
C ASP A 688 26.86 -15.15 -19.47
N HIS A 689 25.66 -15.34 -20.03
CA HIS A 689 24.40 -15.35 -19.28
C HIS A 689 23.45 -16.46 -19.78
N PRO A 690 22.64 -17.07 -18.88
CA PRO A 690 21.74 -18.15 -19.24
C PRO A 690 20.35 -17.64 -19.64
N HIS A 691 19.61 -18.37 -20.49
CA HIS A 691 18.19 -18.14 -20.78
C HIS A 691 17.39 -19.45 -20.76
N ARG A 692 16.08 -19.37 -20.47
CA ARG A 692 15.11 -20.48 -20.67
C ARG A 692 13.70 -19.94 -20.96
N GLY A 693 12.99 -20.62 -21.85
CA GLY A 693 11.54 -20.45 -22.04
C GLY A 693 11.11 -19.19 -22.79
N GLN A 694 12.06 -18.49 -23.42
CA GLN A 694 11.85 -17.29 -24.24
C GLN A 694 12.62 -17.39 -25.56
N ALA A 695 12.27 -16.55 -26.53
CA ALA A 695 13.11 -16.22 -27.68
C ALA A 695 13.71 -14.82 -27.51
N THR A 696 14.91 -14.61 -28.03
CA THR A 696 15.57 -13.30 -28.11
C THR A 696 15.84 -12.95 -29.57
N VAL A 697 15.62 -11.68 -29.92
CA VAL A 697 15.83 -11.14 -31.26
C VAL A 697 16.74 -9.94 -31.15
N THR A 698 17.96 -10.06 -31.68
CA THR A 698 18.95 -8.97 -31.73
C THR A 698 19.00 -8.45 -33.16
N TYR A 699 18.57 -7.20 -33.36
CA TYR A 699 18.59 -6.50 -34.64
C TYR A 699 19.63 -5.37 -34.60
N MET A 700 20.70 -5.49 -35.38
CA MET A 700 21.77 -4.51 -35.41
C MET A 700 21.44 -3.35 -36.35
N ILE A 701 21.60 -2.12 -35.87
CA ILE A 701 21.34 -0.90 -36.62
C ILE A 701 22.65 -0.30 -37.15
N GLU A 702 23.65 -0.16 -36.28
CA GLU A 702 24.99 0.37 -36.56
C GLU A 702 26.06 -0.44 -35.81
N GLY A 703 27.29 -0.45 -36.33
CA GLY A 703 28.40 -1.26 -35.80
C GLY A 703 28.16 -2.76 -35.91
N SER A 704 28.94 -3.56 -35.19
CA SER A 704 28.81 -5.01 -35.21
C SER A 704 29.06 -5.68 -33.86
N SER A 705 28.51 -6.89 -33.69
CA SER A 705 28.63 -7.71 -32.48
C SER A 705 28.95 -9.16 -32.84
N GLN A 706 29.51 -9.92 -31.89
CA GLN A 706 29.74 -11.36 -31.98
C GLN A 706 28.83 -12.12 -31.02
N HIS A 707 28.42 -13.31 -31.44
CA HIS A 707 27.66 -14.27 -30.63
C HIS A 707 28.45 -15.56 -30.47
N GLU A 708 28.40 -16.16 -29.28
CA GLU A 708 28.80 -17.56 -29.02
C GLU A 708 27.83 -18.17 -28.00
N ASP A 709 27.45 -19.44 -28.16
CA ASP A 709 26.59 -20.15 -27.20
C ASP A 709 27.01 -21.59 -26.83
N SER A 710 26.39 -22.11 -25.78
CA SER A 710 26.61 -23.44 -25.20
C SER A 710 26.07 -24.61 -26.03
N ALA A 711 25.32 -24.33 -27.10
CA ALA A 711 24.91 -25.30 -28.11
C ALA A 711 25.91 -25.38 -29.28
N GLY A 712 26.87 -24.45 -29.35
CA GLY A 712 27.98 -24.46 -30.30
C GLY A 712 27.79 -23.53 -31.49
N HIS A 713 26.72 -22.71 -31.52
CA HIS A 713 26.58 -21.67 -32.54
C HIS A 713 27.50 -20.49 -32.23
N LYS A 714 27.89 -19.79 -33.31
CA LYS A 714 28.73 -18.59 -33.27
C LYS A 714 28.53 -17.79 -34.55
N GLY A 715 28.55 -16.46 -34.44
CA GLY A 715 28.19 -15.55 -35.53
C GLY A 715 28.79 -14.15 -35.39
N LYS A 716 28.72 -13.34 -36.46
CA LYS A 716 29.02 -11.90 -36.42
C LYS A 716 27.82 -11.15 -37.01
N ILE A 717 27.07 -10.49 -36.12
CA ILE A 717 25.91 -9.68 -36.46
C ILE A 717 26.41 -8.29 -36.90
N GLY A 718 26.26 -7.94 -38.17
CA GLY A 718 26.62 -6.65 -38.76
C GLY A 718 25.45 -5.68 -38.96
N PRO A 719 25.70 -4.47 -39.49
CA PRO A 719 24.67 -3.44 -39.65
C PRO A 719 23.52 -3.88 -40.57
N GLY A 720 22.33 -4.04 -39.97
CA GLY A 720 21.10 -4.47 -40.64
C GLY A 720 20.85 -5.97 -40.62
N ASP A 721 21.71 -6.78 -39.98
CA ASP A 721 21.55 -8.22 -39.79
C ASP A 721 20.65 -8.51 -38.56
N VAL A 722 20.05 -9.70 -38.52
CA VAL A 722 19.18 -10.16 -37.42
C VAL A 722 19.65 -11.51 -36.91
N GLN A 723 19.81 -11.60 -35.59
CA GLN A 723 19.89 -12.84 -34.84
C GLN A 723 18.53 -13.15 -34.21
N TRP A 724 18.03 -14.37 -34.41
CA TRP A 724 16.85 -14.91 -33.76
C TRP A 724 17.23 -16.20 -33.02
N MET A 725 17.30 -16.14 -31.69
CA MET A 725 17.62 -17.28 -30.83
C MET A 725 16.39 -17.73 -30.06
N ILE A 726 16.14 -19.04 -30.02
CA ILE A 726 15.13 -19.66 -29.18
C ILE A 726 15.86 -20.38 -28.05
N ALA A 727 15.68 -19.93 -26.80
CA ALA A 727 16.38 -20.53 -25.66
C ALA A 727 15.79 -21.90 -25.28
N GLY A 728 14.49 -22.12 -25.53
CA GLY A 728 13.80 -23.37 -25.24
C GLY A 728 14.08 -23.85 -23.80
N LYS A 729 14.46 -25.13 -23.65
CA LYS A 729 14.83 -25.78 -22.38
C LYS A 729 16.09 -25.24 -21.70
N GLY A 730 16.86 -24.35 -22.32
CA GLY A 730 18.07 -23.80 -21.72
C GLY A 730 19.17 -23.54 -22.73
N ILE A 731 19.81 -22.38 -22.62
CA ILE A 731 21.06 -22.04 -23.31
C ILE A 731 21.86 -21.06 -22.46
N VAL A 732 23.19 -21.10 -22.53
CA VAL A 732 24.08 -20.04 -22.04
C VAL A 732 24.76 -19.41 -23.25
N HIS A 733 24.79 -18.09 -23.34
CA HIS A 733 25.35 -17.37 -24.48
C HIS A 733 26.03 -16.06 -24.06
N ALA A 734 26.81 -15.49 -24.96
CA ALA A 734 27.43 -14.16 -24.83
C ALA A 734 27.24 -13.37 -26.13
N GLU A 735 26.85 -12.11 -26.00
CA GLU A 735 26.70 -11.14 -27.11
C GLU A 735 27.67 -9.97 -26.85
N MET A 736 28.80 -9.94 -27.57
CA MET A 736 29.90 -9.00 -27.32
C MET A 736 30.09 -8.03 -28.49
N PRO A 737 30.13 -6.71 -28.25
CA PRO A 737 30.36 -5.73 -29.32
C PRO A 737 31.77 -5.81 -29.91
N LEU A 738 31.88 -5.48 -31.20
CA LEU A 738 33.13 -5.22 -31.89
C LEU A 738 33.33 -3.72 -32.09
N PHE A 739 34.32 -3.16 -31.41
CA PHE A 739 34.76 -1.77 -31.60
C PHE A 739 35.87 -1.74 -32.65
N LEU A 740 35.50 -1.48 -33.90
CA LEU A 740 36.44 -1.38 -35.02
C LEU A 740 36.76 0.10 -35.30
N PRO A 741 38.02 0.51 -35.55
CA PRO A 741 38.42 1.93 -35.59
C PRO A 741 37.66 2.81 -36.58
N ASP A 742 37.17 2.23 -37.68
CA ASP A 742 36.48 2.93 -38.77
C ASP A 742 34.97 2.62 -38.83
N GLU A 743 34.41 1.91 -37.84
CA GLU A 743 32.96 1.63 -37.74
C GLU A 743 32.32 2.45 -36.60
N PRO A 744 31.03 2.85 -36.72
CA PRO A 744 30.30 3.43 -35.60
C PRO A 744 30.16 2.42 -34.45
N ASN A 745 30.04 2.95 -33.23
CA ASN A 745 29.79 2.14 -32.03
C ASN A 745 28.55 1.24 -32.20
N PRO A 746 28.60 -0.04 -31.76
CA PRO A 746 27.47 -0.96 -31.91
C PRO A 746 26.18 -0.45 -31.25
N MET A 747 25.14 -0.28 -32.07
CA MET A 747 23.81 0.17 -31.68
C MET A 747 22.76 -0.74 -32.33
N GLY A 748 21.73 -1.11 -31.57
CA GLY A 748 20.73 -2.07 -32.04
C GLY A 748 19.56 -2.25 -31.08
N MET A 749 18.69 -3.18 -31.42
CA MET A 749 17.49 -3.53 -30.65
C MET A 749 17.59 -4.96 -30.14
N GLN A 750 17.30 -5.19 -28.86
CA GLN A 750 17.12 -6.54 -28.32
C GLN A 750 15.68 -6.71 -27.82
N LEU A 751 14.92 -7.59 -28.46
CA LEU A 751 13.54 -7.94 -28.11
C LEU A 751 13.51 -9.32 -27.44
N TRP A 752 12.82 -9.47 -26.32
CA TRP A 752 12.55 -10.76 -25.69
C TRP A 752 11.07 -11.11 -25.81
N ILE A 753 10.79 -12.31 -26.31
CA ILE A 753 9.44 -12.82 -26.61
C ILE A 753 9.20 -14.07 -25.76
N ASP A 754 8.07 -14.12 -25.07
CA ASP A 754 7.65 -15.29 -24.32
C ASP A 754 7.28 -16.44 -25.27
N LEU A 755 7.80 -17.65 -25.03
CA LEU A 755 7.42 -18.81 -25.84
C LEU A 755 6.07 -19.38 -25.36
N PRO A 756 5.18 -19.84 -26.27
CA PRO A 756 4.04 -20.68 -25.92
C PRO A 756 4.46 -21.86 -25.03
N LYS A 757 3.61 -22.23 -24.07
CA LYS A 757 3.91 -23.23 -23.02
C LYS A 757 4.49 -24.54 -23.58
N GLU A 758 3.93 -25.03 -24.67
CA GLU A 758 4.33 -26.22 -25.42
C GLU A 758 5.75 -26.14 -26.02
N HIS A 759 6.26 -24.92 -26.24
CA HIS A 759 7.59 -24.68 -26.81
C HIS A 759 8.65 -24.30 -25.78
N LYS A 760 8.28 -24.02 -24.52
CA LYS A 760 9.23 -23.64 -23.46
C LYS A 760 10.30 -24.68 -23.14
N MET A 761 10.08 -25.95 -23.47
CA MET A 761 11.03 -27.05 -23.25
C MET A 761 11.60 -27.65 -24.55
N THR A 762 11.44 -26.96 -25.70
CA THR A 762 12.06 -27.37 -26.96
C THR A 762 13.60 -27.28 -26.90
N ALA A 763 14.31 -27.95 -27.80
CA ALA A 763 15.76 -27.76 -27.93
C ALA A 763 16.08 -26.32 -28.37
N PRO A 764 17.15 -25.68 -27.87
CA PRO A 764 17.51 -24.35 -28.32
C PRO A 764 17.87 -24.33 -29.81
N THR A 765 17.52 -23.24 -30.50
CA THR A 765 17.82 -23.05 -31.93
C THR A 765 18.34 -21.66 -32.20
N TYR A 766 19.22 -21.53 -33.18
CA TYR A 766 19.83 -20.28 -33.61
C TYR A 766 19.55 -20.05 -35.10
N GLN A 767 19.09 -18.85 -35.46
CA GLN A 767 18.99 -18.39 -36.85
C GLN A 767 19.63 -17.00 -36.96
N GLU A 768 20.62 -16.87 -37.82
CA GLU A 768 21.23 -15.61 -38.22
C GLU A 768 20.81 -15.33 -39.66
N LEU A 769 20.35 -14.11 -39.94
CA LEU A 769 20.00 -13.65 -41.29
C LEU A 769 20.76 -12.37 -41.58
N SER A 770 21.50 -12.37 -42.69
CA SER A 770 22.14 -11.16 -43.18
C SER A 770 21.12 -10.16 -43.70
N ARG A 771 21.52 -8.89 -43.75
CA ARG A 771 20.76 -7.76 -44.29
C ARG A 771 20.26 -7.92 -45.73
N ASN A 772 20.79 -8.90 -46.46
CA ASN A 772 20.42 -9.23 -47.84
C ASN A 772 19.37 -10.36 -47.91
N GLU A 773 19.27 -11.19 -46.88
CA GLU A 773 18.26 -12.25 -46.74
C GLU A 773 16.97 -11.73 -46.10
N ILE A 774 17.04 -10.60 -45.39
CA ILE A 774 15.88 -9.89 -44.84
C ILE A 774 15.23 -9.07 -45.95
N PRO A 775 14.01 -9.42 -46.40
CA PRO A 775 13.41 -8.78 -47.56
C PRO A 775 12.86 -7.39 -47.21
N THR A 776 12.77 -6.54 -48.23
CA THR A 776 12.28 -5.16 -48.11
C THR A 776 11.03 -4.98 -48.97
N ALA A 777 9.97 -4.46 -48.35
CA ALA A 777 8.74 -4.05 -49.00
C ALA A 777 8.76 -2.54 -49.29
N PHE A 778 8.11 -2.15 -50.39
CA PHE A 778 8.04 -0.78 -50.89
C PHE A 778 6.58 -0.45 -51.25
N PRO A 779 5.80 0.21 -50.37
CA PRO A 779 4.37 0.44 -50.58
C PRO A 779 4.05 1.22 -51.88
N GLU A 780 4.94 2.13 -52.27
CA GLU A 780 4.82 3.02 -53.43
C GLU A 780 5.90 2.71 -54.51
N GLY A 781 6.55 1.55 -54.43
CA GLY A 781 7.68 1.17 -55.30
C GLY A 781 9.06 1.64 -54.79
N PRO A 782 10.18 1.18 -55.39
CA PRO A 782 11.53 1.32 -54.83
C PRO A 782 12.00 2.76 -54.59
N ASP A 783 11.60 3.68 -55.46
CA ASP A 783 11.89 5.12 -55.36
C ASP A 783 10.88 5.89 -54.48
N GLY A 784 9.89 5.19 -53.94
CA GLY A 784 8.87 5.75 -53.07
C GLY A 784 9.41 6.26 -51.73
N PRO A 785 8.64 7.11 -51.04
CA PRO A 785 9.09 7.75 -49.80
C PRO A 785 9.10 6.81 -48.59
N ILE A 786 8.54 5.60 -48.70
CA ILE A 786 8.40 4.65 -47.59
C ILE A 786 9.08 3.33 -47.95
N GLN A 787 9.90 2.83 -47.03
CA GLN A 787 10.60 1.56 -47.12
C GLN A 787 10.37 0.75 -45.85
N VAL A 788 10.05 -0.54 -45.98
CA VAL A 788 9.77 -1.42 -44.84
C VAL A 788 10.66 -2.66 -44.91
N LYS A 789 11.62 -2.80 -43.99
CA LYS A 789 12.34 -4.07 -43.82
C LYS A 789 11.47 -5.04 -43.02
N VAL A 790 11.18 -6.20 -43.59
CA VAL A 790 10.30 -7.21 -42.99
C VAL A 790 11.18 -8.22 -42.24
N ILE A 791 11.48 -7.93 -40.98
CA ILE A 791 12.29 -8.82 -40.12
C ILE A 791 11.52 -10.09 -39.81
N SER A 792 10.23 -9.99 -39.47
CA SER A 792 9.31 -11.13 -39.31
C SER A 792 7.88 -10.74 -39.70
N GLY A 793 7.10 -11.69 -40.24
CA GLY A 793 5.73 -11.44 -40.69
C GLY A 793 5.60 -11.02 -42.15
N LYS A 794 4.53 -10.28 -42.48
CA LYS A 794 4.16 -9.89 -43.86
C LYS A 794 3.87 -8.40 -44.02
N SER A 795 4.38 -7.78 -45.07
CA SER A 795 4.18 -6.36 -45.40
C SER A 795 4.14 -6.17 -46.91
N PHE A 796 3.09 -5.53 -47.45
CA PHE A 796 2.89 -5.25 -48.90
C PHE A 796 3.25 -6.41 -49.85
N GLY A 797 2.74 -7.62 -49.55
CA GLY A 797 2.97 -8.82 -50.37
C GLY A 797 4.33 -9.51 -50.16
N VAL A 798 5.20 -8.97 -49.31
CA VAL A 798 6.52 -9.53 -48.96
C VAL A 798 6.44 -10.25 -47.60
N GLU A 799 7.09 -11.40 -47.48
CA GLU A 799 7.11 -12.25 -46.28
C GLU A 799 8.54 -12.60 -45.87
N SER A 800 8.83 -12.58 -44.57
CA SER A 800 10.16 -12.91 -44.03
C SER A 800 10.45 -14.42 -43.99
N PRO A 801 11.70 -14.86 -44.23
CA PRO A 801 12.12 -16.25 -44.06
C PRO A 801 12.45 -16.66 -42.61
N VAL A 802 12.22 -15.79 -41.61
CA VAL A 802 12.43 -16.12 -40.18
C VAL A 802 11.53 -17.27 -39.73
N LYS A 803 12.12 -18.24 -39.02
CA LYS A 803 11.40 -19.36 -38.39
C LYS A 803 11.23 -19.08 -36.90
N HIS A 804 10.05 -18.61 -36.53
CA HIS A 804 9.68 -18.31 -35.14
C HIS A 804 8.75 -19.38 -34.53
N LEU A 805 8.74 -19.49 -33.20
CA LEU A 805 7.78 -20.31 -32.44
C LEU A 805 6.81 -19.38 -31.69
N GLY A 806 5.51 -19.52 -31.95
CA GLY A 806 4.48 -18.52 -31.60
C GLY A 806 4.44 -17.35 -32.60
N GLY A 807 3.36 -16.56 -32.60
CA GLY A 807 3.20 -15.43 -33.52
C GLY A 807 3.97 -14.17 -33.12
N CYS A 808 4.94 -13.73 -33.92
CA CYS A 808 5.58 -12.41 -33.78
C CYS A 808 5.99 -11.82 -35.13
N TRP A 809 5.45 -10.65 -35.46
CA TRP A 809 5.80 -9.81 -36.61
C TRP A 809 6.67 -8.64 -36.14
N TYR A 810 7.70 -8.31 -36.92
CA TYR A 810 8.67 -7.25 -36.63
C TYR A 810 9.04 -6.60 -37.97
N MET A 811 8.77 -5.30 -38.09
CA MET A 811 9.07 -4.50 -39.27
C MET A 811 9.86 -3.23 -38.88
N ASP A 812 10.84 -2.83 -39.68
CA ASP A 812 11.55 -1.55 -39.56
C ASP A 812 11.10 -0.62 -40.70
N PHE A 813 10.35 0.41 -40.35
CA PHE A 813 9.81 1.43 -41.26
C PHE A 813 10.76 2.62 -41.35
N GLN A 814 11.06 3.04 -42.58
CA GLN A 814 11.85 4.22 -42.89
C GLN A 814 11.04 5.14 -43.83
N PHE A 815 10.90 6.40 -43.44
CA PHE A 815 10.16 7.45 -44.16
C PHE A 815 11.16 8.53 -44.60
N LYS A 816 11.25 8.75 -45.92
CA LYS A 816 12.15 9.71 -46.59
C LYS A 816 11.50 11.07 -46.86
N ALA A 817 10.25 11.27 -46.45
CA ALA A 817 9.51 12.52 -46.62
C ALA A 817 8.44 12.69 -45.52
N SER A 818 8.17 13.95 -45.16
CA SER A 818 7.15 14.33 -44.17
C SER A 818 5.73 14.27 -44.73
N GLU A 819 4.75 14.07 -43.86
CA GLU A 819 3.30 13.90 -44.14
C GLU A 819 2.97 12.73 -45.09
N THR A 820 3.92 11.81 -45.32
CA THR A 820 3.70 10.56 -46.03
C THR A 820 3.02 9.53 -45.11
N THR A 821 2.03 8.82 -45.62
CA THR A 821 1.12 7.98 -44.83
C THR A 821 1.04 6.57 -45.39
N VAL A 822 1.12 5.57 -44.52
CA VAL A 822 1.02 4.15 -44.85
C VAL A 822 0.03 3.43 -43.92
N PHE A 823 -0.80 2.55 -44.47
CA PHE A 823 -1.59 1.61 -43.68
C PHE A 823 -0.91 0.24 -43.72
N GLN A 824 -0.46 -0.25 -42.58
CA GLN A 824 0.13 -1.58 -42.44
C GLN A 824 -0.89 -2.55 -41.85
N ASP A 825 -1.22 -3.60 -42.58
CA ASP A 825 -2.07 -4.69 -42.09
C ASP A 825 -1.43 -5.39 -40.88
N LEU A 826 -2.23 -5.72 -39.87
CA LEU A 826 -1.80 -6.46 -38.69
C LEU A 826 -2.90 -7.46 -38.30
N PRO A 827 -2.56 -8.69 -37.83
CA PRO A 827 -3.57 -9.64 -37.42
C PRO A 827 -4.50 -9.06 -36.35
N ALA A 828 -5.82 -9.24 -36.51
CA ALA A 828 -6.80 -8.70 -35.59
C ALA A 828 -6.63 -9.30 -34.18
N GLY A 829 -6.82 -8.50 -33.14
CA GLY A 829 -6.64 -8.94 -31.75
C GLY A 829 -5.19 -9.16 -31.28
N TRP A 830 -4.18 -9.14 -32.16
CA TRP A 830 -2.78 -9.24 -31.74
C TRP A 830 -2.33 -8.01 -30.93
N THR A 831 -1.43 -8.20 -29.97
CA THR A 831 -0.84 -7.07 -29.22
C THR A 831 0.22 -6.41 -30.10
N ALA A 832 0.16 -5.08 -30.25
CA ALA A 832 1.10 -4.37 -31.13
C ALA A 832 1.59 -3.06 -30.51
N PHE A 833 2.81 -2.67 -30.85
CA PHE A 833 3.39 -1.39 -30.49
C PHE A 833 4.35 -0.87 -31.57
N LEU A 834 4.48 0.45 -31.63
CA LEU A 834 5.44 1.16 -32.47
C LEU A 834 6.52 1.78 -31.57
N TYR A 835 7.81 1.62 -31.90
CA TYR A 835 8.90 2.31 -31.21
C TYR A 835 9.65 3.22 -32.19
N ILE A 836 9.66 4.53 -31.91
CA ILE A 836 10.24 5.54 -32.80
C ILE A 836 11.74 5.66 -32.54
N LEU A 837 12.55 5.25 -33.51
CA LEU A 837 14.01 5.30 -33.46
C LEU A 837 14.53 6.72 -33.79
N LYS A 838 13.93 7.39 -34.78
CA LYS A 838 14.36 8.69 -35.29
C LYS A 838 13.17 9.49 -35.81
N GLY A 839 13.22 10.81 -35.67
CA GLY A 839 12.19 11.72 -36.17
C GLY A 839 10.89 11.62 -35.37
N SER A 840 9.76 11.89 -36.02
CA SER A 840 8.44 11.92 -35.39
C SER A 840 7.35 11.40 -36.33
N LEU A 841 6.33 10.78 -35.74
CA LEU A 841 5.23 10.10 -36.45
C LEU A 841 3.88 10.36 -35.74
N LYS A 842 2.79 10.44 -36.51
CA LYS A 842 1.39 10.37 -36.03
C LYS A 842 0.84 8.96 -36.27
N VAL A 843 -0.11 8.52 -35.46
CA VAL A 843 -0.82 7.24 -35.65
C VAL A 843 -2.32 7.49 -35.70
N ASN A 844 -3.00 7.04 -36.78
CA ASN A 844 -4.44 7.21 -36.96
C ASN A 844 -4.95 8.65 -36.74
N GLY A 845 -4.22 9.64 -37.29
CA GLY A 845 -4.55 11.06 -37.14
C GLY A 845 -4.37 11.67 -35.74
N SER A 846 -3.67 10.98 -34.82
CA SER A 846 -3.33 11.49 -33.49
C SER A 846 -2.33 12.65 -33.51
N GLU A 847 -1.97 13.17 -32.33
CA GLU A 847 -0.84 14.08 -32.14
C GLU A 847 0.48 13.51 -32.69
N SER A 848 1.47 14.38 -32.93
CA SER A 848 2.84 13.97 -33.23
C SER A 848 3.47 13.25 -32.02
N HIS A 849 4.18 12.16 -32.30
CA HIS A 849 4.97 11.43 -31.33
C HIS A 849 6.44 11.46 -31.71
N GLU A 850 7.27 11.92 -30.78
CA GLU A 850 8.70 12.14 -30.99
C GLU A 850 9.54 10.86 -30.76
N GLN A 851 10.79 10.88 -31.22
CA GLN A 851 11.78 9.81 -31.03
C GLN A 851 11.89 9.28 -29.58
N PHE A 852 12.32 8.02 -29.48
CA PHE A 852 12.43 7.22 -28.27
C PHE A 852 11.11 7.01 -27.50
N HIS A 853 9.96 7.21 -28.14
CA HIS A 853 8.66 6.81 -27.59
C HIS A 853 8.19 5.47 -28.14
N THR A 854 7.60 4.69 -27.23
CA THR A 854 6.83 3.49 -27.52
C THR A 854 5.34 3.84 -27.47
N LEU A 855 4.64 3.59 -28.57
CA LEU A 855 3.21 3.75 -28.72
C LEU A 855 2.57 2.35 -28.72
N VAL A 856 1.91 1.99 -27.62
CA VAL A 856 1.11 0.76 -27.57
C VAL A 856 -0.18 1.02 -28.34
N LEU A 857 -0.49 0.14 -29.27
CA LEU A 857 -1.65 0.23 -30.14
C LEU A 857 -2.86 -0.48 -29.50
N SER A 858 -4.07 -0.10 -29.88
CA SER A 858 -5.27 -0.90 -29.60
C SER A 858 -5.21 -2.25 -30.33
N CYS A 859 -6.02 -3.20 -29.86
CA CYS A 859 -6.07 -4.58 -30.32
C CYS A 859 -7.52 -5.10 -30.34
N GLU A 860 -8.46 -4.27 -30.77
CA GLU A 860 -9.85 -4.69 -30.93
C GLU A 860 -9.98 -5.69 -32.08
N LYS A 861 -10.98 -6.59 -32.02
CA LYS A 861 -11.20 -7.60 -33.07
C LYS A 861 -11.70 -7.01 -34.40
N SER A 862 -12.17 -5.76 -34.37
CA SER A 862 -12.57 -4.92 -35.50
C SER A 862 -11.37 -4.29 -36.23
N GLU A 863 -10.23 -4.13 -35.57
CA GLU A 863 -9.06 -3.43 -36.11
C GLU A 863 -8.14 -4.39 -36.88
N ASN A 864 -7.83 -4.06 -38.13
CA ASN A 864 -7.09 -4.93 -39.07
C ASN A 864 -5.72 -4.37 -39.51
N GLY A 865 -5.31 -3.22 -38.98
CA GLY A 865 -4.00 -2.64 -39.28
C GLY A 865 -3.72 -1.36 -38.51
N VAL A 866 -2.69 -0.63 -38.90
CA VAL A 866 -2.33 0.67 -38.33
C VAL A 866 -1.96 1.67 -39.41
N LEU A 867 -2.58 2.85 -39.36
CA LEU A 867 -2.28 4.01 -40.17
C LEU A 867 -1.16 4.81 -39.51
N ILE A 868 -0.01 4.92 -40.15
CA ILE A 868 1.18 5.64 -39.67
C ILE A 868 1.46 6.78 -40.66
N THR A 869 1.57 8.01 -40.14
CA THR A 869 1.93 9.20 -40.94
C THR A 869 3.23 9.77 -40.42
N SER A 870 4.22 9.96 -41.28
CA SER A 870 5.45 10.66 -40.88
C SER A 870 5.20 12.15 -40.69
N THR A 871 5.84 12.77 -39.70
CA THR A 871 5.88 14.25 -39.54
C THR A 871 7.28 14.82 -39.77
N SER A 872 8.29 13.96 -39.94
CA SER A 872 9.68 14.32 -40.28
C SER A 872 10.02 13.87 -41.72
N SER A 873 10.95 14.56 -42.37
CA SER A 873 11.52 14.14 -43.66
C SER A 873 12.48 12.95 -43.55
N ASP A 874 12.90 12.61 -42.32
CA ASP A 874 13.71 11.44 -42.01
C ASP A 874 13.19 10.87 -40.69
N ALA A 875 12.26 9.92 -40.79
CA ALA A 875 11.68 9.22 -39.65
C ALA A 875 11.92 7.72 -39.76
N ARG A 876 12.22 7.08 -38.64
CA ARG A 876 12.42 5.64 -38.56
C ARG A 876 11.76 5.08 -37.31
N ALA A 877 11.01 4.00 -37.46
CA ALA A 877 10.36 3.34 -36.34
C ALA A 877 10.20 1.83 -36.58
N VAL A 878 10.27 1.05 -35.51
CA VAL A 878 9.97 -0.39 -35.57
C VAL A 878 8.54 -0.64 -35.14
N LEU A 879 7.79 -1.38 -35.96
CA LEU A 879 6.45 -1.86 -35.65
C LEU A 879 6.55 -3.34 -35.29
N ILE A 880 6.09 -3.70 -34.10
CA ILE A 880 6.20 -5.06 -33.57
C ILE A 880 4.81 -5.48 -33.10
N ALA A 881 4.35 -6.64 -33.57
CA ALA A 881 3.04 -7.20 -33.24
C ALA A 881 3.15 -8.68 -32.92
N GLY A 882 2.48 -9.15 -31.87
CA GLY A 882 2.63 -10.50 -31.35
C GLY A 882 1.30 -11.09 -30.93
N GLU A 883 1.20 -12.40 -31.07
CA GLU A 883 0.04 -13.17 -30.63
C GLU A 883 -0.03 -13.16 -29.09
N PRO A 884 -1.10 -12.61 -28.48
CA PRO A 884 -1.22 -12.57 -27.03
C PRO A 884 -1.41 -13.98 -26.49
N LEU A 885 -0.45 -14.46 -25.71
CA LEU A 885 -0.52 -15.78 -25.09
C LEU A 885 -1.42 -15.71 -23.86
N ASP A 886 -2.46 -16.56 -23.82
CA ASP A 886 -3.31 -16.79 -22.65
C ASP A 886 -2.62 -17.78 -21.68
N GLN A 887 -1.45 -17.37 -21.19
CA GLN A 887 -0.67 -18.14 -20.23
C GLN A 887 -0.11 -17.23 -19.12
N PRO A 888 0.01 -17.71 -17.87
CA PRO A 888 0.75 -16.97 -16.85
C PRO A 888 2.22 -16.88 -17.23
N VAL A 889 2.85 -15.72 -16.98
CA VAL A 889 4.27 -15.49 -17.25
C VAL A 889 5.00 -15.26 -15.93
N PHE A 890 5.85 -16.21 -15.55
CA PHE A 890 6.76 -16.10 -14.41
C PHE A 890 8.18 -15.87 -14.92
N GLN A 891 8.60 -14.60 -14.93
CA GLN A 891 9.97 -14.19 -15.27
C GLN A 891 10.79 -13.96 -13.98
N TYR A 892 11.96 -14.62 -13.89
CA TYR A 892 12.97 -14.34 -12.88
C TYR A 892 14.33 -14.15 -13.56
N GLY A 893 14.72 -12.88 -13.75
CA GLY A 893 15.86 -12.53 -14.57
C GLY A 893 15.65 -13.04 -16.01
N PRO A 894 16.56 -13.88 -16.55
CA PRO A 894 16.49 -14.37 -17.93
C PRO A 894 15.72 -15.70 -18.08
N PHE A 895 15.10 -16.21 -17.01
CA PHE A 895 14.30 -17.45 -17.02
C PHE A 895 12.80 -17.14 -17.02
N VAL A 896 12.05 -17.72 -17.97
CA VAL A 896 10.62 -17.42 -18.15
C VAL A 896 9.78 -18.70 -18.33
N MET A 897 9.00 -19.04 -17.31
CA MET A 897 8.14 -20.24 -17.31
C MET A 897 6.67 -19.92 -16.99
N THR A 898 5.77 -20.91 -17.08
CA THR A 898 4.33 -20.71 -16.85
C THR A 898 3.89 -20.91 -15.40
N THR A 899 4.72 -21.52 -14.56
CA THR A 899 4.49 -21.65 -13.13
C THR A 899 5.70 -21.19 -12.32
N ARG A 900 5.50 -20.88 -11.03
CA ARG A 900 6.59 -20.47 -10.14
C ARG A 900 7.53 -21.65 -9.86
N GLU A 901 6.95 -22.84 -9.82
CA GLU A 901 7.57 -24.13 -9.60
C GLU A 901 8.50 -24.47 -10.77
N GLU A 902 8.08 -24.25 -12.02
CA GLU A 902 8.93 -24.37 -13.21
C GLU A 902 10.13 -23.41 -13.18
N VAL A 903 9.96 -22.16 -12.72
CA VAL A 903 11.09 -21.21 -12.56
C VAL A 903 12.04 -21.65 -11.44
N GLN A 904 11.52 -22.16 -10.32
CA GLN A 904 12.36 -22.70 -9.24
C GLN A 904 13.13 -23.94 -9.70
N GLN A 905 12.48 -24.86 -10.40
CA GLN A 905 13.13 -26.00 -11.03
C GLN A 905 14.20 -25.55 -12.03
N THR A 906 13.94 -24.50 -12.80
CA THR A 906 14.91 -23.92 -13.75
C THR A 906 16.18 -23.39 -13.06
N LEU A 907 16.04 -22.75 -11.90
CA LEU A 907 17.19 -22.32 -11.10
C LEU A 907 17.99 -23.51 -10.56
N MET A 908 17.32 -24.59 -10.16
CA MET A 908 17.99 -25.84 -9.74
C MET A 908 18.68 -26.54 -10.91
N ASP A 909 18.02 -26.62 -12.07
CA ASP A 909 18.55 -27.20 -13.31
C ASP A 909 19.81 -26.47 -13.78
N TYR A 910 19.78 -25.13 -13.79
CA TYR A 910 20.96 -24.31 -14.10
C TYR A 910 22.07 -24.54 -13.08
N SER A 911 21.78 -24.45 -11.78
CA SER A 911 22.77 -24.66 -10.72
C SER A 911 23.35 -26.08 -10.68
N ALA A 912 22.62 -27.09 -11.16
CA ALA A 912 23.04 -28.50 -11.17
C ALA A 912 23.61 -28.95 -12.53
N GLY A 913 23.50 -28.13 -13.58
CA GLY A 913 23.94 -28.45 -14.93
C GLY A 913 23.09 -29.54 -15.58
N LYS A 914 21.77 -29.39 -15.60
CA LYS A 914 20.81 -30.41 -16.04
C LYS A 914 19.69 -29.84 -16.90
N ASN A 915 18.98 -30.73 -17.59
CA ASN A 915 17.70 -30.46 -18.27
C ASN A 915 17.77 -29.29 -19.28
N GLY A 916 18.82 -29.23 -20.10
CA GLY A 916 19.11 -28.12 -21.02
C GLY A 916 20.29 -27.24 -20.60
N PHE A 917 20.83 -27.41 -19.39
CA PHE A 917 22.04 -26.73 -18.91
C PHE A 917 23.22 -27.68 -18.71
N GLU A 918 23.25 -28.83 -19.39
CA GLU A 918 24.30 -29.85 -19.24
C GLU A 918 25.72 -29.29 -19.43
N ASN A 919 25.88 -28.34 -20.36
CA ASN A 919 27.16 -27.70 -20.66
C ASN A 919 27.43 -26.42 -19.83
N ALA A 920 26.48 -25.94 -19.02
CA ALA A 920 26.52 -24.59 -18.44
C ALA A 920 27.69 -24.32 -17.47
N HIS A 921 28.20 -25.35 -16.79
CA HIS A 921 29.34 -25.22 -15.85
C HIS A 921 30.71 -25.43 -16.49
N ILE A 922 30.74 -26.00 -17.70
CA ILE A 922 31.98 -26.35 -18.42
C ILE A 922 32.23 -25.44 -19.63
N TRP A 923 31.18 -24.83 -20.17
CA TRP A 923 31.25 -23.85 -21.24
C TRP A 923 31.59 -22.47 -20.68
N LYS A 924 32.46 -21.76 -21.38
CA LYS A 924 32.76 -20.34 -21.20
C LYS A 924 32.96 -19.72 -22.57
N SER A 925 32.45 -18.51 -22.78
CA SER A 925 32.69 -17.76 -24.00
C SER A 925 34.16 -17.39 -24.15
N LYS A 926 34.66 -17.43 -25.39
CA LYS A 926 35.97 -16.88 -25.75
C LYS A 926 35.89 -15.36 -25.97
N ILE A 927 34.75 -14.88 -26.48
CA ILE A 927 34.53 -13.45 -26.71
C ILE A 927 34.22 -12.72 -25.39
N GLY A 928 33.47 -13.35 -24.47
CA GLY A 928 33.10 -12.79 -23.17
C GLY A 928 34.26 -12.59 -22.19
N SER A 929 35.37 -13.34 -22.34
CA SER A 929 36.54 -13.22 -21.45
C SER A 929 37.34 -11.93 -21.62
N SER A 930 37.01 -11.08 -22.59
CA SER A 930 37.71 -9.82 -22.90
C SER A 930 37.37 -8.66 -21.94
N LEU A 931 36.36 -8.82 -21.08
CA LEU A 931 35.89 -7.81 -20.11
C LEU A 931 36.17 -8.16 -18.62
N MET A 932 36.88 -9.25 -18.32
CA MET A 932 37.20 -9.70 -16.95
C MET A 932 38.60 -9.30 -16.48
#